data_AF-A0A430RP31-F1
#
_entry.id   AF-A0A430RP31-F1
#
_cell.length_a   1.000
_cell.length_b   1.000
_cell.length_c   1.000
_cell.angle_alpha   90.00
_cell.angle_beta   90.00
_cell.angle_gamma   90.00
#
_symmetry.space_group_name_H-M   'P 1'
#
loop_
_entity.id
_entity.type
_entity.pdbx_description
1 polymer ?
#
loop_
_entity_poly.entity_id
_entity_poly.type
_entity_poly.pdbx_seq_one_letter_code
_entity_poly.pdbx_strand_id
1 'polypeptide(L)'
;MKVKSYLMGQWLTGAGEGVPVQDAATLEVLGHVTSEGLPLKEAVAWGREVGGKALLALGFQERGRVLRALAQHLSERKEELYRLYATTGGTRRDAWYDVDGGIGVLYTYSSLARNLPEGNLLPEEESLPLSKDFSFQGRHLLGPKGGITVQINAFNFPVWGLLEKFAPAFLAGVPTLAKPATPTAHVAEGLVRLMVESGLLPEGSLQFVAGSLGDALEALDHRDSVYFTGSKATADRLKRHPAFLERGVLFNAETDSLNAAILGEKAGEEEVERLAREIAQELSIKTGQRCTAIRRVLVPQGRLEALLEATRKHLEGLKLGDPREEGVDLGPLASLGQKEEVERAVEALLAAGARVYWQHPGRRDGAFFPPTLLLAEDPWAETLHQVEPFGPVATFFPYRDREEALRLARLGGGMLAATLATPDPEESRFYLLGLSGEVGRLHVLNRFNAHSSTGHGSPLPRLLHGGPGRAGGGEELGGLLSVKRHLARLALQADPHTLQALTGEYAKGAEKPAQVHPFRKYYEELEVGETLWTHRRTVTEADIALFAHLSWDHFYAHTDEIAAQKSLFGKRVAHGYFVLSAAAGLFVDPAPGPVLANYGLEGLRFTEPVGIGDTLQARLTVKAKRPKDERSGVVEWAVEVVNQEGQTVAAYTLLTLVARKPTDALPSG
;
A
#
# COMPACT_ATOMS: atom_id res chain seq x y z
N MET A 1 22.27 0.54 -30.75
CA MET A 1 22.64 0.96 -29.38
C MET A 1 22.21 -0.13 -28.39
N LYS A 2 22.91 -0.33 -27.27
CA LYS A 2 22.54 -1.32 -26.23
C LYS A 2 21.99 -0.62 -25.00
N VAL A 3 20.91 -1.16 -24.44
CA VAL A 3 20.37 -0.74 -23.14
C VAL A 3 21.40 -1.09 -22.06
N LYS A 4 21.76 -0.12 -21.23
CA LYS A 4 22.83 -0.31 -20.23
C LYS A 4 22.27 -0.81 -18.90
N SER A 5 23.08 -1.53 -18.15
CA SER A 5 22.79 -1.93 -16.76
C SER A 5 23.53 -1.00 -15.80
N TYR A 6 22.94 -0.68 -14.65
CA TYR A 6 23.58 0.13 -13.60
C TYR A 6 23.90 -0.77 -12.41
N LEU A 7 25.17 -1.15 -12.26
CA LEU A 7 25.63 -2.11 -11.26
C LEU A 7 26.83 -1.51 -10.53
N MET A 8 26.85 -1.64 -9.20
CA MET A 8 27.99 -1.20 -8.36
C MET A 8 28.45 0.24 -8.67
N GLY A 9 27.50 1.16 -8.85
CA GLY A 9 27.80 2.57 -9.12
C GLY A 9 28.15 2.92 -10.56
N GLN A 10 28.10 1.96 -11.49
CA GLN A 10 28.58 2.15 -12.87
C GLN A 10 27.58 1.68 -13.93
N TRP A 11 27.57 2.38 -15.07
CA TRP A 11 26.81 1.98 -16.26
C TRP A 11 27.61 0.99 -17.12
N LEU A 12 27.19 -0.27 -17.13
CA LEU A 12 27.83 -1.37 -17.84
C LEU A 12 27.00 -1.80 -19.06
N THR A 13 27.65 -2.43 -20.03
CA THR A 13 27.02 -2.97 -21.25
C THR A 13 27.35 -4.45 -21.36
N GLY A 14 26.34 -5.31 -21.50
CA GLY A 14 26.55 -6.75 -21.66
C GLY A 14 27.16 -7.13 -23.02
N ALA A 15 27.80 -8.30 -23.06
CA ALA A 15 28.37 -8.92 -24.25
C ALA A 15 27.30 -9.51 -25.19
N GLY A 16 27.70 -10.03 -26.35
CA GLY A 16 26.81 -10.67 -27.32
C GLY A 16 25.91 -9.71 -28.12
N GLU A 17 25.09 -10.24 -29.05
CA GLU A 17 24.16 -9.42 -29.85
C GLU A 17 22.98 -8.91 -29.01
N GLY A 18 22.48 -9.75 -28.07
CA GLY A 18 21.34 -9.43 -27.23
C GLY A 18 19.99 -9.59 -27.94
N VAL A 19 18.91 -9.26 -27.22
CA VAL A 19 17.54 -9.33 -27.73
C VAL A 19 17.10 -7.94 -28.21
N PRO A 20 16.53 -7.79 -29.42
CA PRO A 20 16.09 -6.49 -29.91
C PRO A 20 14.92 -5.97 -29.09
N VAL A 21 14.95 -4.66 -28.85
CA VAL A 21 13.82 -3.87 -28.35
C VAL A 21 13.31 -3.05 -29.52
N GLN A 22 12.02 -3.17 -29.80
CA GLN A 22 11.38 -2.56 -30.96
C GLN A 22 10.35 -1.52 -30.54
N ASP A 23 10.17 -0.53 -31.38
CA ASP A 23 9.01 0.35 -31.32
C ASP A 23 7.74 -0.46 -31.55
N ALA A 24 6.78 -0.38 -30.64
CA ALA A 24 5.57 -1.18 -30.74
C ALA A 24 4.66 -0.77 -31.93
N ALA A 25 4.74 0.49 -32.38
CA ALA A 25 3.93 1.01 -33.48
C ALA A 25 4.60 0.82 -34.84
N THR A 26 5.92 1.05 -34.93
CA THR A 26 6.64 1.01 -36.22
C THR A 26 7.46 -0.26 -36.43
N LEU A 27 7.71 -1.05 -35.37
CA LEU A 27 8.58 -2.23 -35.33
C LEU A 27 10.07 -1.95 -35.58
N GLU A 28 10.46 -0.67 -35.66
CA GLU A 28 11.86 -0.28 -35.78
C GLU A 28 12.66 -0.69 -34.53
N VAL A 29 13.88 -1.17 -34.73
CA VAL A 29 14.75 -1.59 -33.62
C VAL A 29 15.34 -0.36 -32.93
N LEU A 30 14.94 -0.14 -31.68
CA LEU A 30 15.41 0.96 -30.82
C LEU A 30 16.78 0.64 -30.19
N GLY A 31 16.99 -0.63 -29.86
CA GLY A 31 18.22 -1.08 -29.21
C GLY A 31 18.23 -2.58 -28.94
N HIS A 32 19.24 -3.04 -28.22
CA HIS A 32 19.35 -4.44 -27.81
C HIS A 32 19.60 -4.54 -26.30
N VAL A 33 19.06 -5.58 -25.68
CA VAL A 33 19.17 -5.87 -24.26
C VAL A 33 20.02 -7.13 -24.07
N THR A 34 21.03 -7.05 -23.22
CA THR A 34 21.89 -8.18 -22.86
C THR A 34 22.55 -7.93 -21.51
N SER A 35 22.60 -8.98 -20.69
CA SER A 35 23.31 -9.02 -19.42
C SER A 35 24.46 -10.03 -19.41
N GLU A 36 24.83 -10.56 -20.59
CA GLU A 36 25.92 -11.52 -20.72
C GLU A 36 27.25 -10.90 -20.25
N GLY A 37 27.99 -11.63 -19.41
CA GLY A 37 29.27 -11.18 -18.86
C GLY A 37 29.18 -10.09 -17.78
N LEU A 38 27.97 -9.70 -17.34
CA LEU A 38 27.82 -8.75 -16.24
C LEU A 38 27.99 -9.44 -14.87
N PRO A 39 28.62 -8.78 -13.88
CA PRO A 39 28.91 -9.33 -12.56
C PRO A 39 27.68 -9.26 -11.62
N LEU A 40 26.68 -10.12 -11.87
CA LEU A 40 25.38 -10.01 -11.21
C LEU A 40 25.37 -10.54 -9.77
N LYS A 41 26.19 -11.54 -9.45
CA LYS A 41 26.39 -11.99 -8.05
C LYS A 41 27.05 -10.92 -7.20
N GLU A 42 28.08 -10.28 -7.75
CA GLU A 42 28.80 -9.18 -7.11
C GLU A 42 27.89 -7.98 -6.92
N ALA A 43 27.03 -7.69 -7.89
CA ALA A 43 25.98 -6.68 -7.73
C ALA A 43 25.06 -7.01 -6.55
N VAL A 44 24.56 -8.24 -6.44
CA VAL A 44 23.74 -8.67 -5.29
C VAL A 44 24.48 -8.46 -3.96
N ALA A 45 25.75 -8.87 -3.87
CA ALA A 45 26.58 -8.68 -2.68
C ALA A 45 26.79 -7.20 -2.34
N TRP A 46 27.13 -6.38 -3.35
CA TRP A 46 27.30 -4.93 -3.21
C TRP A 46 26.05 -4.24 -2.69
N GLY A 47 24.88 -4.64 -3.19
CA GLY A 47 23.60 -4.14 -2.70
C GLY A 47 23.46 -4.38 -1.21
N ARG A 48 23.76 -5.58 -0.71
CA ARG A 48 23.68 -5.90 0.73
C ARG A 48 24.70 -5.13 1.56
N GLU A 49 25.96 -5.18 1.16
CA GLU A 49 27.10 -4.73 1.99
C GLU A 49 27.27 -3.21 1.98
N VAL A 50 27.04 -2.58 0.83
CA VAL A 50 27.16 -1.13 0.65
C VAL A 50 25.79 -0.48 0.74
N GLY A 51 24.84 -0.93 -0.09
CA GLY A 51 23.48 -0.38 -0.15
C GLY A 51 22.71 -0.51 1.16
N GLY A 52 22.72 -1.70 1.76
CA GLY A 52 22.06 -1.94 3.04
C GLY A 52 22.62 -1.07 4.16
N LYS A 53 23.96 -0.97 4.26
CA LYS A 53 24.62 -0.11 5.24
C LYS A 53 24.30 1.38 5.03
N ALA A 54 24.34 1.85 3.78
CA ALA A 54 24.05 3.24 3.45
C ALA A 54 22.59 3.61 3.73
N LEU A 55 21.64 2.72 3.47
CA LEU A 55 20.22 2.93 3.76
C LEU A 55 19.91 2.92 5.26
N LEU A 56 20.55 2.05 6.03
CA LEU A 56 20.34 1.94 7.47
C LEU A 56 21.10 3.01 8.28
N ALA A 57 22.02 3.75 7.65
CA ALA A 57 22.55 4.98 8.22
C ALA A 57 21.51 6.11 8.28
N LEU A 58 20.42 5.99 7.51
CA LEU A 58 19.27 6.86 7.56
C LEU A 58 18.16 6.22 8.41
N GLY A 59 17.32 7.03 9.05
CA GLY A 59 16.04 6.59 9.64
C GLY A 59 14.88 6.60 8.64
N PHE A 60 13.71 6.11 9.05
CA PHE A 60 12.51 6.08 8.19
C PHE A 60 12.16 7.44 7.57
N GLN A 61 12.20 8.52 8.35
CA GLN A 61 11.81 9.87 7.93
C GLN A 61 12.83 10.48 6.96
N GLU A 62 14.12 10.16 7.12
CA GLU A 62 15.18 10.59 6.20
C GLU A 62 15.02 9.90 4.85
N ARG A 63 14.78 8.58 4.84
CA ARG A 63 14.45 7.87 3.60
C ARG A 63 13.16 8.40 2.97
N GLY A 64 12.16 8.77 3.76
CA GLY A 64 10.96 9.47 3.29
C GLY A 64 11.27 10.80 2.61
N ARG A 65 12.19 11.61 3.16
CA ARG A 65 12.64 12.88 2.55
C ARG A 65 13.35 12.64 1.21
N VAL A 66 14.19 11.62 1.11
CA VAL A 66 14.84 11.23 -0.15
C VAL A 66 13.79 10.84 -1.20
N LEU A 67 12.79 10.02 -0.84
CA LEU A 67 11.70 9.65 -1.76
C LEU A 67 10.93 10.88 -2.25
N ARG A 68 10.66 11.87 -1.39
CA ARG A 68 10.00 13.12 -1.79
C ARG A 68 10.84 13.93 -2.76
N ALA A 69 12.13 14.11 -2.46
CA ALA A 69 13.06 14.84 -3.32
C ALA A 69 13.22 14.16 -4.69
N LEU A 70 13.29 12.82 -4.70
CA LEU A 70 13.33 12.04 -5.93
C LEU A 70 12.05 12.20 -6.75
N ALA A 71 10.88 12.14 -6.11
CA ALA A 71 9.60 12.36 -6.78
C ALA A 71 9.55 13.74 -7.45
N GLN A 72 10.04 14.79 -6.77
CA GLN A 72 10.13 16.14 -7.34
C GLN A 72 11.07 16.17 -8.56
N HIS A 73 12.27 15.61 -8.43
CA HIS A 73 13.24 15.55 -9.52
C HIS A 73 12.69 14.86 -10.78
N LEU A 74 11.96 13.75 -10.59
CA LEU A 74 11.29 13.03 -11.68
C LEU A 74 10.09 13.82 -12.24
N SER A 75 9.32 14.52 -11.39
CA SER A 75 8.19 15.35 -11.84
C SER A 75 8.63 16.43 -12.83
N GLU A 76 9.80 17.05 -12.58
CA GLU A 76 10.38 18.09 -13.43
C GLU A 76 10.84 17.56 -14.80
N ARG A 77 11.09 16.25 -14.92
CA ARG A 77 11.67 15.59 -16.11
C ARG A 77 10.75 14.57 -16.76
N LYS A 78 9.49 14.48 -16.33
CA LYS A 78 8.54 13.44 -16.77
C LYS A 78 8.29 13.43 -18.28
N GLU A 79 8.43 14.57 -18.97
CA GLU A 79 8.29 14.64 -20.43
C GLU A 79 9.35 13.82 -21.18
N GLU A 80 10.52 13.57 -20.57
CA GLU A 80 11.52 12.65 -21.13
C GLU A 80 11.01 11.21 -21.12
N LEU A 81 10.42 10.80 -19.99
CA LEU A 81 9.81 9.48 -19.83
C LEU A 81 8.59 9.31 -20.74
N TYR A 82 7.76 10.34 -20.91
CA TYR A 82 6.61 10.29 -21.82
C TYR A 82 7.03 10.05 -23.26
N ARG A 83 8.11 10.71 -23.72
CA ARG A 83 8.65 10.50 -25.07
C ARG A 83 9.15 9.06 -25.26
N LEU A 84 9.86 8.51 -24.28
CA LEU A 84 10.26 7.10 -24.29
C LEU A 84 9.05 6.18 -24.26
N TYR A 85 8.06 6.48 -23.42
CA TYR A 85 6.87 5.66 -23.24
C TYR A 85 6.03 5.51 -24.51
N ALA A 86 5.94 6.55 -25.35
CA ALA A 86 5.23 6.48 -26.63
C ALA A 86 5.73 5.33 -27.54
N THR A 87 7.02 4.98 -27.47
CA THR A 87 7.59 3.85 -28.24
C THR A 87 7.08 2.48 -27.76
N THR A 88 6.45 2.40 -26.59
CA THR A 88 5.81 1.17 -26.07
C THR A 88 4.39 0.95 -26.60
N GLY A 89 3.94 1.81 -27.52
CA GLY A 89 2.59 1.80 -28.09
C GLY A 89 1.54 2.45 -27.19
N GLY A 90 1.91 2.94 -26.01
CA GLY A 90 0.98 3.62 -25.12
C GLY A 90 0.79 5.10 -25.49
N THR A 91 -0.42 5.59 -25.37
CA THR A 91 -0.77 7.00 -25.57
C THR A 91 -0.21 7.88 -24.45
N ARG A 92 -0.30 9.21 -24.61
CA ARG A 92 0.02 10.15 -23.53
C ARG A 92 -0.85 9.93 -22.28
N ARG A 93 -2.12 9.52 -22.46
CA ARG A 93 -3.00 9.16 -21.34
C ARG A 93 -2.49 7.91 -20.62
N ASP A 94 -2.02 6.91 -21.35
CA ASP A 94 -1.44 5.70 -20.76
C ASP A 94 -0.13 6.03 -20.00
N ALA A 95 0.69 6.92 -20.56
CA ALA A 95 1.91 7.41 -19.93
C ALA A 95 1.63 8.10 -18.59
N TRP A 96 0.50 8.81 -18.46
CA TRP A 96 0.11 9.41 -17.19
C TRP A 96 -0.13 8.36 -16.10
N TYR A 97 -0.75 7.22 -16.42
CA TYR A 97 -0.93 6.13 -15.45
C TYR A 97 0.40 5.47 -15.04
N ASP A 98 1.33 5.27 -15.98
CA ASP A 98 2.63 4.65 -15.68
C ASP A 98 3.61 5.64 -14.99
N VAL A 99 3.80 6.81 -15.59
CA VAL A 99 4.82 7.77 -15.15
C VAL A 99 4.33 8.57 -13.94
N ASP A 100 3.22 9.30 -14.06
CA ASP A 100 2.72 10.13 -12.95
C ASP A 100 2.18 9.25 -11.82
N GLY A 101 1.55 8.13 -12.16
CA GLY A 101 1.18 7.11 -11.18
C GLY A 101 2.38 6.62 -10.39
N GLY A 102 3.48 6.24 -11.06
CA GLY A 102 4.72 5.79 -10.41
C GLY A 102 5.36 6.87 -9.53
N ILE A 103 5.44 8.12 -10.01
CA ILE A 103 5.92 9.26 -9.22
C ILE A 103 5.01 9.50 -8.00
N GLY A 104 3.69 9.35 -8.16
CA GLY A 104 2.71 9.43 -7.08
C GLY A 104 2.92 8.41 -5.97
N VAL A 105 3.46 7.22 -6.30
CA VAL A 105 3.84 6.21 -5.30
C VAL A 105 4.93 6.75 -4.38
N LEU A 106 5.98 7.39 -4.93
CA LEU A 106 7.07 7.98 -4.15
C LEU A 106 6.56 9.05 -3.19
N TYR A 107 5.68 9.95 -3.67
CA TYR A 107 5.03 10.93 -2.79
C TYR A 107 4.21 10.28 -1.69
N THR A 108 3.49 9.21 -2.01
CA THR A 108 2.65 8.51 -1.02
C THR A 108 3.50 7.88 0.09
N TYR A 109 4.56 7.15 -0.26
CA TYR A 109 5.45 6.54 0.72
C TYR A 109 6.28 7.58 1.50
N SER A 110 6.68 8.70 0.87
CA SER A 110 7.29 9.81 1.61
C SER A 110 6.36 10.37 2.70
N SER A 111 5.06 10.42 2.40
CA SER A 111 4.05 10.91 3.34
C SER A 111 3.83 9.94 4.50
N LEU A 112 3.81 8.63 4.22
CA LEU A 112 3.64 7.57 5.22
C LEU A 112 4.84 7.46 6.18
N ALA A 113 6.04 7.83 5.74
CA ALA A 113 7.23 7.83 6.60
C ALA A 113 7.07 8.67 7.88
N ARG A 114 6.22 9.70 7.85
CA ARG A 114 5.91 10.55 9.01
C ARG A 114 5.15 9.81 10.13
N ASN A 115 4.52 8.69 9.80
CA ASN A 115 3.78 7.88 10.76
C ASN A 115 4.66 6.78 11.40
N LEU A 116 5.91 6.64 10.96
CA LEU A 116 6.86 5.67 11.51
C LEU A 116 7.61 6.27 12.71
N PRO A 117 8.11 5.44 13.64
CA PRO A 117 8.96 5.89 14.74
C PRO A 117 10.32 6.40 14.24
N GLU A 118 11.10 7.03 15.12
CA GLU A 118 12.49 7.38 14.81
C GLU A 118 13.36 6.12 14.67
N GLY A 119 14.38 6.20 13.82
CA GLY A 119 15.33 5.11 13.60
C GLY A 119 14.85 4.07 12.58
N ASN A 120 15.16 2.80 12.86
CA ASN A 120 15.01 1.67 11.92
C ASN A 120 14.26 0.46 12.51
N LEU A 121 13.68 0.61 13.70
CA LEU A 121 12.87 -0.42 14.34
C LEU A 121 11.42 0.06 14.37
N LEU A 122 10.50 -0.85 14.10
CA LEU A 122 9.06 -0.59 14.14
C LEU A 122 8.42 -1.54 15.17
N PRO A 123 8.18 -1.07 16.40
CA PRO A 123 7.44 -1.84 17.39
C PRO A 123 6.01 -2.13 16.89
N GLU A 124 5.53 -3.33 17.16
CA GLU A 124 4.14 -3.75 16.90
C GLU A 124 3.43 -4.02 18.22
N GLU A 125 2.15 -3.65 18.28
CA GLU A 125 1.28 -3.84 19.46
C GLU A 125 1.86 -3.19 20.74
N GLU A 126 1.16 -3.34 21.87
CA GLU A 126 1.70 -2.93 23.19
C GLU A 126 2.49 -4.10 23.81
N SER A 127 3.37 -3.78 24.77
CA SER A 127 4.12 -4.81 25.51
C SER A 127 3.18 -5.75 26.27
N LEU A 128 3.44 -7.04 26.16
CA LEU A 128 2.71 -8.12 26.82
C LEU A 128 3.38 -8.47 28.16
N PRO A 129 2.70 -8.35 29.31
CA PRO A 129 3.25 -8.80 30.58
C PRO A 129 3.40 -10.34 30.59
N LEU A 130 4.62 -10.81 30.87
CA LEU A 130 4.94 -12.23 31.01
C LEU A 130 5.20 -12.63 32.47
N SER A 131 5.23 -11.66 33.38
CA SER A 131 5.27 -11.84 34.83
C SER A 131 4.18 -11.01 35.54
N LYS A 132 3.75 -11.45 36.73
CA LYS A 132 2.72 -10.75 37.52
C LYS A 132 3.15 -9.36 37.99
N ASP A 133 4.45 -9.21 38.25
CA ASP A 133 5.07 -7.98 38.75
C ASP A 133 5.63 -7.09 37.62
N PHE A 134 5.35 -7.43 36.35
CA PHE A 134 5.81 -6.72 35.15
C PHE A 134 7.34 -6.71 34.93
N SER A 135 8.12 -7.40 35.75
CA SER A 135 9.59 -7.49 35.61
C SER A 135 10.05 -8.20 34.33
N PHE A 136 9.18 -8.95 33.65
CA PHE A 136 9.47 -9.59 32.38
C PHE A 136 8.30 -9.43 31.40
N GLN A 137 8.59 -8.96 30.18
CA GLN A 137 7.58 -8.65 29.16
C GLN A 137 8.05 -9.08 27.78
N GLY A 138 7.10 -9.26 26.86
CA GLY A 138 7.34 -9.57 25.46
C GLY A 138 6.73 -8.52 24.54
N ARG A 139 7.37 -8.24 23.41
CA ARG A 139 6.84 -7.34 22.38
C ARG A 139 7.25 -7.78 20.99
N HIS A 140 6.33 -7.75 20.04
CA HIS A 140 6.66 -7.92 18.63
C HIS A 140 7.27 -6.63 18.08
N LEU A 141 8.27 -6.77 17.21
CA LEU A 141 8.77 -5.64 16.42
C LEU A 141 9.22 -6.10 15.05
N LEU A 142 9.36 -5.14 14.16
CA LEU A 142 9.90 -5.27 12.83
C LEU A 142 11.23 -4.54 12.75
N GLY A 143 12.28 -5.24 12.33
CA GLY A 143 13.62 -4.69 12.14
C GLY A 143 14.20 -4.94 10.76
N PRO A 144 15.38 -4.39 10.44
CA PRO A 144 16.02 -4.58 9.14
C PRO A 144 16.32 -6.05 8.86
N LYS A 145 15.97 -6.51 7.66
CA LYS A 145 16.22 -7.90 7.24
C LYS A 145 17.69 -8.14 6.83
N GLY A 146 18.42 -7.08 6.45
CA GLY A 146 19.84 -7.14 6.07
C GLY A 146 20.13 -7.80 4.71
N GLY A 147 19.11 -8.00 3.88
CA GLY A 147 19.24 -8.55 2.51
C GLY A 147 18.96 -7.50 1.43
N ILE A 148 18.73 -7.98 0.20
CA ILE A 148 18.33 -7.19 -0.97
C ILE A 148 16.96 -7.64 -1.49
N THR A 149 16.22 -6.73 -2.12
CA THR A 149 15.05 -7.07 -2.93
C THR A 149 15.45 -7.15 -4.40
N VAL A 150 15.26 -8.30 -5.03
CA VAL A 150 15.33 -8.43 -6.49
C VAL A 150 13.92 -8.29 -7.06
N GLN A 151 13.66 -7.22 -7.80
CA GLN A 151 12.35 -7.03 -8.45
C GLN A 151 12.43 -7.42 -9.92
N ILE A 152 11.56 -8.35 -10.31
CA ILE A 152 11.40 -8.81 -11.69
C ILE A 152 10.07 -8.25 -12.18
N ASN A 153 10.12 -7.27 -13.08
CA ASN A 153 8.94 -6.52 -13.49
C ASN A 153 8.42 -6.97 -14.86
N ALA A 154 7.11 -6.80 -15.06
CA ALA A 154 6.45 -7.03 -16.34
C ALA A 154 6.67 -5.85 -17.32
N PHE A 155 6.22 -6.02 -18.57
CA PHE A 155 6.45 -5.06 -19.64
C PHE A 155 5.46 -3.90 -19.67
N ASN A 156 4.30 -4.05 -19.02
CA ASN A 156 3.17 -3.14 -19.14
C ASN A 156 3.39 -1.78 -18.48
N PHE A 157 4.03 -1.76 -17.31
CA PHE A 157 4.27 -0.57 -16.50
C PHE A 157 5.76 -0.45 -16.12
N PRO A 158 6.64 -0.07 -17.07
CA PRO A 158 8.08 0.01 -16.83
C PRO A 158 8.47 1.08 -15.79
N VAL A 159 7.65 2.12 -15.57
CA VAL A 159 7.89 3.14 -14.56
C VAL A 159 7.17 2.83 -13.26
N TRP A 160 5.85 2.68 -13.30
CA TRP A 160 5.04 2.43 -12.11
C TRP A 160 5.46 1.13 -11.43
N GLY A 161 5.58 0.02 -12.18
CA GLY A 161 5.95 -1.30 -11.66
C GLY A 161 7.33 -1.34 -10.99
N LEU A 162 8.24 -0.46 -11.43
CA LEU A 162 9.56 -0.30 -10.79
C LEU A 162 9.44 0.51 -9.49
N LEU A 163 8.75 1.65 -9.54
CA LEU A 163 8.64 2.56 -8.41
C LEU A 163 7.75 2.04 -7.29
N GLU A 164 6.72 1.25 -7.60
CA GLU A 164 5.80 0.72 -6.61
C GLU A 164 6.43 -0.29 -5.64
N LYS A 165 7.43 -1.04 -6.12
CA LYS A 165 8.20 -2.00 -5.34
C LYS A 165 9.44 -1.36 -4.73
N PHE A 166 10.09 -0.44 -5.48
CA PHE A 166 11.24 0.30 -4.99
C PHE A 166 10.90 1.16 -3.77
N ALA A 167 9.80 1.93 -3.80
CA ALA A 167 9.46 2.87 -2.74
C ALA A 167 9.29 2.23 -1.34
N PRO A 168 8.49 1.15 -1.16
CA PRO A 168 8.37 0.47 0.13
C PRO A 168 9.66 -0.24 0.55
N ALA A 169 10.40 -0.88 -0.37
CA ALA A 169 11.68 -1.51 -0.06
C ALA A 169 12.70 -0.46 0.43
N PHE A 170 12.82 0.65 -0.29
CA PHE A 170 13.68 1.77 0.08
C PHE A 170 13.27 2.34 1.44
N LEU A 171 11.98 2.59 1.69
CA LEU A 171 11.52 3.09 2.99
C LEU A 171 11.83 2.11 4.14
N ALA A 172 11.75 0.80 3.89
CA ALA A 172 12.14 -0.25 4.83
C ALA A 172 13.67 -0.37 5.04
N GLY A 173 14.48 0.38 4.29
CA GLY A 173 15.94 0.30 4.36
C GLY A 173 16.52 -0.90 3.61
N VAL A 174 15.82 -1.40 2.60
CA VAL A 174 16.21 -2.56 1.79
C VAL A 174 16.65 -2.12 0.39
N PRO A 175 17.90 -2.40 -0.03
CA PRO A 175 18.41 -2.10 -1.37
C PRO A 175 17.67 -2.91 -2.45
N THR A 176 17.67 -2.42 -3.68
CA THR A 176 16.93 -3.04 -4.79
C THR A 176 17.83 -3.37 -5.98
N LEU A 177 17.71 -4.57 -6.54
CA LEU A 177 18.15 -4.91 -7.89
C LEU A 177 16.93 -5.05 -8.81
N ALA A 178 16.79 -4.11 -9.74
CA ALA A 178 15.66 -4.04 -10.66
C ALA A 178 15.95 -4.72 -12.00
N LYS A 179 15.06 -5.62 -12.43
CA LYS A 179 15.07 -6.26 -13.75
C LYS A 179 13.75 -6.01 -14.45
N PRO A 180 13.69 -5.13 -15.48
CA PRO A 180 12.48 -4.93 -16.28
C PRO A 180 12.26 -6.08 -17.27
N ALA A 181 11.06 -6.18 -17.84
CA ALA A 181 10.84 -7.01 -19.02
C ALA A 181 11.50 -6.38 -20.25
N THR A 182 12.01 -7.22 -21.15
CA THR A 182 12.77 -6.79 -22.32
C THR A 182 12.05 -5.78 -23.22
N PRO A 183 10.76 -5.95 -23.57
CA PRO A 183 10.09 -5.09 -24.56
C PRO A 183 10.05 -3.60 -24.20
N THR A 184 10.13 -3.27 -22.91
CA THR A 184 10.04 -1.89 -22.41
C THR A 184 11.22 -1.51 -21.52
N ALA A 185 12.32 -2.27 -21.60
CA ALA A 185 13.50 -2.09 -20.76
C ALA A 185 14.19 -0.73 -20.94
N HIS A 186 14.13 -0.13 -22.13
CA HIS A 186 14.69 1.20 -22.40
C HIS A 186 13.95 2.32 -21.66
N VAL A 187 12.65 2.19 -21.41
CA VAL A 187 11.90 3.15 -20.61
C VAL A 187 12.32 3.04 -19.14
N ALA A 188 12.44 1.81 -18.63
CA ALA A 188 12.92 1.56 -17.27
C ALA A 188 14.39 2.01 -17.08
N GLU A 189 15.25 1.82 -18.08
CA GLU A 189 16.61 2.38 -18.07
C GLU A 189 16.58 3.91 -18.01
N GLY A 190 15.73 4.55 -18.81
CA GLY A 190 15.54 6.01 -18.79
C GLY A 190 15.12 6.52 -17.41
N LEU A 191 14.20 5.82 -16.73
CA LEU A 191 13.84 6.13 -15.35
C LEU A 191 15.03 6.00 -14.40
N VAL A 192 15.74 4.87 -14.43
CA VAL A 192 16.89 4.63 -13.54
C VAL A 192 18.00 5.65 -13.79
N ARG A 193 18.20 6.07 -15.04
CA ARG A 193 19.12 7.14 -15.41
C ARG A 193 18.78 8.44 -14.70
N LEU A 194 17.53 8.89 -14.78
CA LEU A 194 17.06 10.08 -14.05
C LEU A 194 17.21 9.93 -12.53
N MET A 195 16.93 8.74 -11.98
CA MET A 195 17.08 8.49 -10.54
C MET A 195 18.55 8.58 -10.10
N VAL A 196 19.48 8.02 -10.86
CA VAL A 196 20.92 8.05 -10.56
C VAL A 196 21.50 9.44 -10.74
N GLU A 197 21.14 10.15 -11.82
CA GLU A 197 21.61 11.51 -12.11
C GLU A 197 21.17 12.55 -11.06
N SER A 198 20.11 12.25 -10.31
CA SER A 198 19.67 13.11 -9.19
C SER A 198 20.72 13.24 -8.07
N GLY A 199 21.60 12.25 -7.90
CA GLY A 199 22.56 12.19 -6.78
C GLY A 199 21.92 12.02 -5.40
N LEU A 200 20.61 11.75 -5.33
CA LEU A 200 19.86 11.67 -4.06
C LEU A 200 19.94 10.28 -3.40
N LEU A 201 20.19 9.24 -4.20
CA LEU A 201 20.16 7.87 -3.72
C LEU A 201 21.49 7.50 -3.03
N PRO A 202 21.45 6.90 -1.82
CA PRO A 202 22.65 6.35 -1.21
C PRO A 202 23.31 5.30 -2.10
N GLU A 203 24.63 5.21 -2.03
CA GLU A 203 25.40 4.26 -2.84
C GLU A 203 24.92 2.81 -2.64
N GLY A 204 24.74 2.08 -3.73
CA GLY A 204 24.28 0.68 -3.70
C GLY A 204 22.80 0.48 -3.37
N SER A 205 22.03 1.54 -3.07
CA SER A 205 20.60 1.40 -2.73
C SER A 205 19.72 0.97 -3.92
N LEU A 206 20.15 1.32 -5.14
CA LEU A 206 19.49 0.96 -6.39
C LEU A 206 20.52 0.37 -7.36
N GLN A 207 20.18 -0.78 -7.93
CA GLN A 207 20.87 -1.40 -9.04
C GLN A 207 19.85 -1.82 -10.10
N PHE A 208 20.31 -1.94 -11.34
CA PHE A 208 19.47 -2.19 -12.49
C PHE A 208 20.17 -3.10 -13.48
N VAL A 209 19.49 -4.14 -13.94
CA VAL A 209 19.98 -5.06 -14.97
C VAL A 209 19.00 -5.14 -16.13
N ALA A 210 19.47 -4.75 -17.30
CA ALA A 210 18.77 -4.93 -18.56
C ALA A 210 19.16 -6.29 -19.16
N GLY A 211 18.32 -7.30 -18.99
CA GLY A 211 18.53 -8.65 -19.55
C GLY A 211 18.14 -9.76 -18.60
N SER A 212 18.75 -10.93 -18.77
CA SER A 212 18.59 -12.06 -17.87
C SER A 212 19.19 -11.76 -16.49
N LEU A 213 18.64 -12.38 -15.44
CA LEU A 213 19.25 -12.35 -14.10
C LEU A 213 20.49 -13.23 -13.99
N GLY A 214 20.81 -14.05 -15.01
CA GLY A 214 21.99 -14.91 -15.00
C GLY A 214 22.08 -15.71 -13.71
N ASP A 215 23.18 -15.55 -13.01
CA ASP A 215 23.50 -16.22 -11.76
C ASP A 215 23.17 -15.40 -10.50
N ALA A 216 22.48 -14.27 -10.61
CA ALA A 216 22.08 -13.43 -9.47
C ALA A 216 21.28 -14.21 -8.41
N LEU A 217 20.40 -15.12 -8.86
CA LEU A 217 19.57 -15.93 -7.96
C LEU A 217 20.39 -16.95 -7.14
N GLU A 218 21.59 -17.29 -7.59
CA GLU A 218 22.49 -18.18 -6.86
C GLU A 218 23.08 -17.49 -5.62
N ALA A 219 23.21 -16.16 -5.66
CA ALA A 219 23.72 -15.38 -4.52
C ALA A 219 22.67 -15.11 -3.43
N LEU A 220 21.38 -15.41 -3.65
CA LEU A 220 20.28 -15.11 -2.73
C LEU A 220 20.17 -16.10 -1.55
N ASP A 221 19.85 -15.59 -0.36
CA ASP A 221 19.63 -16.33 0.89
C ASP A 221 18.38 -15.85 1.66
N HIS A 222 18.11 -16.44 2.83
CA HIS A 222 16.93 -16.17 3.68
C HIS A 222 16.67 -14.68 3.99
N ARG A 223 17.69 -13.82 3.91
CA ARG A 223 17.57 -12.37 4.13
C ARG A 223 16.95 -11.64 2.95
N ASP A 224 16.96 -12.23 1.76
CA ASP A 224 16.54 -11.55 0.54
C ASP A 224 15.07 -11.78 0.22
N SER A 225 14.59 -11.03 -0.76
CA SER A 225 13.28 -11.25 -1.36
C SER A 225 13.32 -11.09 -2.88
N VAL A 226 12.44 -11.81 -3.56
CA VAL A 226 12.17 -11.66 -4.98
C VAL A 226 10.73 -11.23 -5.16
N TYR A 227 10.52 -10.08 -5.78
CA TYR A 227 9.20 -9.52 -6.10
C TYR A 227 8.97 -9.65 -7.60
N PHE A 228 8.23 -10.68 -7.99
CA PHE A 228 7.97 -11.04 -9.38
C PHE A 228 6.60 -10.54 -9.84
N THR A 229 6.56 -9.86 -10.99
CA THR A 229 5.33 -9.62 -11.77
C THR A 229 5.51 -10.17 -13.18
N GLY A 230 4.58 -11.01 -13.63
CA GLY A 230 4.61 -11.60 -14.97
C GLY A 230 3.70 -12.83 -15.10
N SER A 231 3.97 -13.73 -16.05
CA SER A 231 3.10 -14.90 -16.23
C SER A 231 3.24 -15.92 -15.10
N LYS A 232 2.14 -16.59 -14.75
CA LYS A 232 2.11 -17.69 -13.78
C LYS A 232 3.09 -18.81 -14.12
N ALA A 233 3.20 -19.18 -15.39
CA ALA A 233 4.16 -20.19 -15.82
C ALA A 233 5.62 -19.82 -15.48
N THR A 234 5.97 -18.54 -15.62
CA THR A 234 7.31 -18.04 -15.26
C THR A 234 7.49 -17.98 -13.74
N ALA A 235 6.48 -17.52 -13.00
CA ALA A 235 6.50 -17.53 -11.53
C ALA A 235 6.69 -18.95 -10.98
N ASP A 236 5.92 -19.92 -11.49
CA ASP A 236 5.97 -21.32 -11.07
C ASP A 236 7.34 -21.96 -11.39
N ARG A 237 7.96 -21.58 -12.53
CA ARG A 237 9.34 -21.99 -12.84
C ARG A 237 10.34 -21.37 -11.87
N LEU A 238 10.22 -20.07 -11.58
CA LEU A 238 11.12 -19.37 -10.66
C LEU A 238 11.02 -19.93 -9.24
N LYS A 239 9.80 -20.18 -8.73
CA LYS A 239 9.55 -20.75 -7.39
C LYS A 239 10.28 -22.09 -7.15
N ARG A 240 10.58 -22.84 -8.22
CA ARG A 240 11.32 -24.11 -8.14
C ARG A 240 12.83 -23.94 -8.01
N HIS A 241 13.35 -22.72 -8.09
CA HIS A 241 14.78 -22.47 -7.95
C HIS A 241 15.26 -22.74 -6.51
N PRO A 242 16.45 -23.32 -6.30
CA PRO A 242 17.00 -23.62 -4.97
C PRO A 242 17.05 -22.43 -4.00
N ALA A 243 17.11 -21.20 -4.52
CA ALA A 243 17.02 -19.97 -3.73
C ALA A 243 15.79 -19.97 -2.81
N PHE A 244 14.64 -20.44 -3.30
CA PHE A 244 13.39 -20.44 -2.56
C PHE A 244 13.20 -21.73 -1.79
N LEU A 245 13.47 -22.88 -2.41
CA LEU A 245 13.20 -24.20 -1.83
C LEU A 245 14.20 -24.59 -0.74
N GLU A 246 15.46 -24.17 -0.85
CA GLU A 246 16.54 -24.61 0.05
C GLU A 246 17.07 -23.47 0.93
N ARG A 247 17.15 -22.25 0.39
CA ARG A 247 17.77 -21.10 1.09
C ARG A 247 16.79 -20.15 1.76
N GLY A 248 15.48 -20.37 1.61
CA GLY A 248 14.44 -19.62 2.31
C GLY A 248 14.26 -18.17 1.85
N VAL A 249 14.65 -17.83 0.61
CA VAL A 249 14.38 -16.51 0.02
C VAL A 249 12.87 -16.28 -0.04
N LEU A 250 12.41 -15.09 0.33
CA LEU A 250 10.98 -14.75 0.21
C LEU A 250 10.61 -14.55 -1.26
N PHE A 251 9.59 -15.26 -1.75
CA PHE A 251 9.06 -15.04 -3.10
C PHE A 251 7.67 -14.40 -3.04
N ASN A 252 7.57 -13.14 -3.46
CA ASN A 252 6.31 -12.45 -3.71
C ASN A 252 5.99 -12.53 -5.20
N ALA A 253 4.77 -12.93 -5.56
CA ALA A 253 4.36 -13.05 -6.95
C ALA A 253 3.03 -12.36 -7.20
N GLU A 254 3.01 -11.56 -8.26
CA GLU A 254 1.84 -11.07 -8.96
C GLU A 254 1.81 -11.72 -10.35
N THR A 255 0.72 -12.40 -10.68
CA THR A 255 0.61 -13.13 -11.95
C THR A 255 -0.68 -12.79 -12.72
N ASP A 256 -0.89 -13.45 -13.86
CA ASP A 256 -2.11 -13.33 -14.67
C ASP A 256 -3.37 -13.47 -13.81
N SER A 257 -4.42 -12.74 -14.18
CA SER A 257 -5.63 -12.63 -13.37
C SER A 257 -6.86 -12.40 -14.23
N LEU A 258 -7.84 -13.29 -14.09
CA LEU A 258 -9.14 -13.17 -14.76
C LEU A 258 -10.10 -12.30 -13.94
N ASN A 259 -9.79 -11.01 -13.86
CA ASN A 259 -10.57 -10.03 -13.09
C ASN A 259 -12.01 -9.96 -13.57
N ALA A 260 -12.93 -9.88 -12.60
CA ALA A 260 -14.36 -9.88 -12.84
C ALA A 260 -14.98 -8.48 -12.77
N ALA A 261 -15.98 -8.24 -13.60
CA ALA A 261 -16.97 -7.18 -13.44
C ALA A 261 -18.34 -7.84 -13.29
N ILE A 262 -19.07 -7.52 -12.23
CA ILE A 262 -20.36 -8.13 -11.90
C ILE A 262 -21.40 -7.02 -11.88
N LEU A 263 -22.40 -7.10 -12.76
CA LEU A 263 -23.58 -6.25 -12.66
C LEU A 263 -24.54 -6.88 -11.65
N GLY A 264 -24.86 -6.21 -10.54
CA GLY A 264 -25.78 -6.76 -9.53
C GLY A 264 -27.23 -6.90 -10.04
N GLU A 265 -28.00 -7.77 -9.40
CA GLU A 265 -29.43 -7.98 -9.68
C GLU A 265 -30.26 -6.72 -9.38
N LYS A 266 -29.77 -5.87 -8.48
CA LYS A 266 -30.41 -4.59 -8.10
C LYS A 266 -29.88 -3.38 -8.88
N ALA A 267 -29.02 -3.60 -9.87
CA ALA A 267 -28.47 -2.55 -10.71
C ALA A 267 -29.57 -1.86 -11.56
N GLY A 268 -29.63 -0.53 -11.53
CA GLY A 268 -30.45 0.26 -12.44
C GLY A 268 -29.75 0.54 -13.77
N GLU A 269 -30.33 1.41 -14.59
CA GLU A 269 -29.72 1.87 -15.85
C GLU A 269 -28.40 2.62 -15.62
N GLU A 270 -28.32 3.37 -14.53
CA GLU A 270 -27.12 4.14 -14.20
C GLU A 270 -25.93 3.23 -13.88
N GLU A 271 -26.16 2.13 -13.16
CA GLU A 271 -25.13 1.14 -12.89
C GLU A 271 -24.69 0.39 -14.16
N VAL A 272 -25.61 0.11 -15.10
CA VAL A 272 -25.29 -0.45 -16.42
C VAL A 272 -24.36 0.47 -17.20
N GLU A 273 -24.76 1.73 -17.37
CA GLU A 273 -23.98 2.73 -18.12
C GLU A 273 -22.59 2.96 -17.49
N ARG A 274 -22.52 3.01 -16.16
CA ARG A 274 -21.24 3.17 -15.44
C ARG A 274 -20.34 1.95 -15.58
N LEU A 275 -20.88 0.74 -15.45
CA LEU A 275 -20.10 -0.48 -15.64
C LEU A 275 -19.63 -0.63 -17.09
N ALA A 276 -20.47 -0.30 -18.07
CA ALA A 276 -20.12 -0.30 -19.49
C ALA A 276 -18.93 0.64 -19.78
N ARG A 277 -18.96 1.85 -19.22
CA ARG A 277 -17.85 2.80 -19.31
C ARG A 277 -16.57 2.28 -18.66
N GLU A 278 -16.70 1.66 -17.48
CA GLU A 278 -15.56 1.06 -16.77
C GLU A 278 -14.92 -0.06 -17.59
N ILE A 279 -15.73 -0.96 -18.17
CA ILE A 279 -15.23 -2.03 -19.06
C ILE A 279 -14.52 -1.43 -20.27
N ALA A 280 -15.13 -0.45 -20.95
CA ALA A 280 -14.52 0.21 -22.11
C ALA A 280 -13.21 0.92 -21.77
N GLN A 281 -13.13 1.55 -20.59
CA GLN A 281 -11.91 2.17 -20.08
C GLN A 281 -10.82 1.13 -19.82
N GLU A 282 -11.13 0.00 -19.20
CA GLU A 282 -10.15 -1.06 -18.91
C GLU A 282 -9.64 -1.77 -20.17
N LEU A 283 -10.43 -1.81 -21.25
CA LEU A 283 -9.98 -2.33 -22.54
C LEU A 283 -9.18 -1.31 -23.36
N SER A 284 -9.38 -0.01 -23.14
CA SER A 284 -8.71 1.05 -23.91
C SER A 284 -7.38 1.46 -23.30
N ILE A 285 -7.29 1.64 -21.98
CA ILE A 285 -6.04 2.04 -21.32
C ILE A 285 -4.98 0.96 -21.54
N LYS A 286 -3.84 1.37 -22.09
CA LYS A 286 -2.73 0.51 -22.50
C LYS A 286 -3.16 -0.65 -23.40
N THR A 287 -4.24 -0.47 -24.17
CA THR A 287 -4.80 -1.50 -25.04
C THR A 287 -5.12 -2.78 -24.25
N GLY A 288 -5.64 -2.60 -23.03
CA GLY A 288 -6.02 -3.68 -22.12
C GLY A 288 -4.85 -4.45 -21.50
N GLN A 289 -3.59 -4.03 -21.67
CA GLN A 289 -2.41 -4.74 -21.12
C GLN A 289 -2.16 -4.41 -19.64
N ARG A 290 -3.18 -4.56 -18.80
CA ARG A 290 -3.10 -4.33 -17.35
C ARG A 290 -3.41 -5.62 -16.63
N CYS A 291 -2.63 -5.94 -15.61
CA CYS A 291 -2.89 -7.07 -14.71
C CYS A 291 -4.25 -6.96 -14.00
N THR A 292 -4.74 -5.73 -13.82
CA THR A 292 -6.05 -5.42 -13.24
C THR A 292 -7.16 -5.25 -14.27
N ALA A 293 -6.93 -5.39 -15.58
CA ALA A 293 -8.01 -5.13 -16.56
C ALA A 293 -9.14 -6.15 -16.43
N ILE A 294 -10.38 -5.72 -16.69
CA ILE A 294 -11.57 -6.58 -16.66
C ILE A 294 -11.49 -7.59 -17.81
N ARG A 295 -11.57 -8.89 -17.47
CA ARG A 295 -11.54 -9.99 -18.46
C ARG A 295 -12.86 -10.74 -18.54
N ARG A 296 -13.60 -10.81 -17.43
CA ARG A 296 -14.86 -11.53 -17.31
C ARG A 296 -15.94 -10.59 -16.83
N VAL A 297 -17.06 -10.54 -17.56
CA VAL A 297 -18.21 -9.70 -17.22
C VAL A 297 -19.40 -10.60 -16.93
N LEU A 298 -19.84 -10.64 -15.67
CA LEU A 298 -20.98 -11.44 -15.21
C LEU A 298 -22.22 -10.55 -15.17
N VAL A 299 -23.27 -10.95 -15.88
CA VAL A 299 -24.45 -10.10 -16.10
C VAL A 299 -25.73 -10.91 -15.88
N PRO A 300 -26.76 -10.38 -15.19
CA PRO A 300 -28.08 -10.99 -15.18
C PRO A 300 -28.58 -11.20 -16.60
N GLN A 301 -29.14 -12.37 -16.90
CA GLN A 301 -29.64 -12.72 -18.25
C GLN A 301 -30.50 -11.62 -18.89
N GLY A 302 -31.42 -11.02 -18.12
CA GLY A 302 -32.31 -9.95 -18.60
C GLY A 302 -31.64 -8.60 -18.88
N ARG A 303 -30.36 -8.43 -18.54
CA ARG A 303 -29.59 -7.18 -18.74
C ARG A 303 -28.35 -7.37 -19.63
N LEU A 304 -28.14 -8.58 -20.15
CA LEU A 304 -26.98 -8.92 -20.97
C LEU A 304 -26.84 -8.01 -22.20
N GLU A 305 -27.90 -7.91 -23.01
CA GLU A 305 -27.88 -7.10 -24.23
C GLU A 305 -27.69 -5.61 -23.94
N ALA A 306 -28.32 -5.10 -22.87
CA ALA A 306 -28.20 -3.70 -22.48
C ALA A 306 -26.75 -3.34 -22.13
N LEU A 307 -26.05 -4.19 -21.36
CA LEU A 307 -24.66 -3.94 -20.99
C LEU A 307 -23.70 -4.11 -22.17
N LEU A 308 -23.92 -5.12 -23.03
CA LEU A 308 -23.12 -5.35 -24.24
C LEU A 308 -23.18 -4.15 -25.18
N GLU A 309 -24.39 -3.68 -25.51
CA GLU A 309 -24.59 -2.56 -26.43
C GLU A 309 -24.09 -1.24 -25.83
N ALA A 310 -24.28 -1.01 -24.52
CA ALA A 310 -23.70 0.14 -23.84
C ALA A 310 -22.16 0.11 -23.89
N THR A 311 -21.54 -1.05 -23.66
CA THR A 311 -20.08 -1.20 -23.70
C THR A 311 -19.55 -0.96 -25.13
N ARG A 312 -20.24 -1.51 -26.13
CA ARG A 312 -19.93 -1.27 -27.55
C ARG A 312 -19.92 0.22 -27.90
N LYS A 313 -20.94 0.98 -27.50
CA LYS A 313 -21.04 2.42 -27.79
C LYS A 313 -19.86 3.23 -27.24
N HIS A 314 -19.33 2.84 -26.08
CA HIS A 314 -18.13 3.49 -25.52
C HIS A 314 -16.84 3.12 -26.27
N LEU A 315 -16.82 1.96 -26.95
CA LEU A 315 -15.64 1.48 -27.68
C LEU A 315 -15.64 1.88 -29.16
N GLU A 316 -16.80 2.03 -29.81
CA GLU A 316 -16.90 2.26 -31.26
C GLU A 316 -16.32 3.60 -31.71
N GLY A 317 -16.31 4.60 -30.83
CA GLY A 317 -15.78 5.93 -31.11
C GLY A 317 -14.27 6.07 -30.94
N LEU A 318 -13.58 5.05 -30.42
CA LEU A 318 -12.16 5.16 -30.07
C LEU A 318 -11.26 5.02 -31.30
N LYS A 319 -10.29 5.92 -31.46
CA LYS A 319 -9.34 5.88 -32.56
C LYS A 319 -8.12 5.02 -32.20
N LEU A 320 -7.96 3.91 -32.91
CA LEU A 320 -6.79 3.00 -32.82
C LEU A 320 -5.70 3.41 -33.83
N GLY A 321 -4.50 3.81 -33.36
CA GLY A 321 -3.43 4.34 -34.22
C GLY A 321 -2.06 4.49 -33.54
N ASP A 322 -1.10 5.13 -34.21
CA ASP A 322 0.20 5.44 -33.58
C ASP A 322 -0.04 6.47 -32.44
N PRO A 323 0.43 6.22 -31.20
CA PRO A 323 0.22 7.12 -30.07
C PRO A 323 0.80 8.54 -30.24
N ARG A 324 1.62 8.78 -31.26
CA ARG A 324 2.19 10.09 -31.62
C ARG A 324 1.26 10.93 -32.49
N GLU A 325 0.24 10.31 -33.11
CA GLU A 325 -0.73 11.00 -33.93
C GLU A 325 -1.80 11.69 -33.07
N GLU A 326 -2.26 12.86 -33.52
CA GLU A 326 -3.31 13.59 -32.82
C GLU A 326 -4.65 12.82 -32.83
N GLY A 327 -5.32 12.83 -31.68
CA GLY A 327 -6.64 12.22 -31.48
C GLY A 327 -6.65 10.69 -31.39
N VAL A 328 -5.50 10.02 -31.28
CA VAL A 328 -5.46 8.56 -31.04
C VAL A 328 -5.76 8.25 -29.57
N ASP A 329 -6.71 7.34 -29.34
CA ASP A 329 -7.18 6.95 -28.01
C ASP A 329 -6.51 5.68 -27.48
N LEU A 330 -6.12 4.77 -28.39
CA LEU A 330 -5.45 3.51 -28.07
C LEU A 330 -4.40 3.18 -29.13
N GLY A 331 -3.27 2.62 -28.70
CA GLY A 331 -2.19 2.20 -29.59
C GLY A 331 -2.08 0.67 -29.72
N PRO A 332 -0.95 0.16 -30.23
CA PRO A 332 -0.74 -1.28 -30.41
C PRO A 332 -0.44 -2.00 -29.08
N LEU A 333 -0.45 -3.34 -29.13
CA LEU A 333 0.14 -4.17 -28.08
C LEU A 333 1.67 -3.98 -28.04
N ALA A 334 2.30 -4.36 -26.93
CA ALA A 334 3.71 -4.06 -26.67
C ALA A 334 4.70 -4.74 -27.64
N SER A 335 4.28 -5.80 -28.33
CA SER A 335 5.11 -6.51 -29.33
C SER A 335 4.27 -7.41 -30.23
N LEU A 336 4.87 -7.91 -31.32
CA LEU A 336 4.27 -8.95 -32.16
C LEU A 336 4.01 -10.24 -31.38
N GLY A 337 4.97 -10.67 -30.55
CA GLY A 337 4.79 -11.87 -29.72
C GLY A 337 3.59 -11.74 -28.75
N GLN A 338 3.39 -10.55 -28.18
CA GLN A 338 2.21 -10.29 -27.34
C GLN A 338 0.91 -10.39 -28.14
N LYS A 339 0.88 -9.88 -29.37
CA LYS A 339 -0.28 -9.99 -30.24
C LYS A 339 -0.62 -11.44 -30.55
N GLU A 340 0.37 -12.25 -30.91
CA GLU A 340 0.17 -13.68 -31.16
C GLU A 340 -0.36 -14.42 -29.92
N GLU A 341 0.10 -14.04 -28.72
CA GLU A 341 -0.45 -14.59 -27.45
C GLU A 341 -1.92 -14.23 -27.27
N VAL A 342 -2.31 -12.98 -27.54
CA VAL A 342 -3.71 -12.55 -27.46
C VAL A 342 -4.58 -13.26 -28.51
N GLU A 343 -4.10 -13.40 -29.75
CA GLU A 343 -4.80 -14.12 -30.82
C GLU A 343 -5.05 -15.58 -30.42
N ARG A 344 -4.01 -16.30 -29.94
CA ARG A 344 -4.15 -17.68 -29.44
C ARG A 344 -5.13 -17.79 -28.27
N ALA A 345 -5.12 -16.82 -27.36
CA ALA A 345 -6.05 -16.80 -26.23
C ALA A 345 -7.51 -16.63 -26.71
N VAL A 346 -7.75 -15.73 -27.68
CA VAL A 346 -9.08 -15.55 -28.28
C VAL A 346 -9.53 -16.81 -29.01
N GLU A 347 -8.67 -17.44 -29.81
CA GLU A 347 -8.98 -18.70 -30.49
C GLU A 347 -9.37 -19.81 -29.51
N ALA A 348 -8.64 -19.94 -28.39
CA ALA A 348 -8.96 -20.91 -27.36
C ALA A 348 -10.31 -20.64 -26.67
N LEU A 349 -10.66 -19.37 -26.44
CA LEU A 349 -11.97 -19.00 -25.89
C LEU A 349 -13.11 -19.28 -26.87
N LEU A 350 -12.91 -19.01 -28.17
CA LEU A 350 -13.88 -19.34 -29.21
C LEU A 350 -14.09 -20.87 -29.33
N ALA A 351 -13.02 -21.64 -29.30
CA ALA A 351 -13.08 -23.10 -29.29
C ALA A 351 -13.79 -23.66 -28.04
N ALA A 352 -13.77 -22.91 -26.93
CA ALA A 352 -14.45 -23.26 -25.68
C ALA A 352 -15.93 -22.86 -25.62
N GLY A 353 -16.49 -22.31 -26.72
CA GLY A 353 -17.91 -21.97 -26.82
C GLY A 353 -18.24 -20.48 -26.72
N ALA A 354 -17.24 -19.60 -26.60
CA ALA A 354 -17.47 -18.17 -26.79
C ALA A 354 -17.69 -17.83 -28.28
N ARG A 355 -18.35 -16.71 -28.55
CA ARG A 355 -18.44 -16.10 -29.89
C ARG A 355 -18.04 -14.64 -29.82
N VAL A 356 -17.57 -14.10 -30.94
CA VAL A 356 -17.39 -12.65 -31.08
C VAL A 356 -18.77 -11.99 -31.12
N TYR A 357 -19.10 -11.19 -30.12
CA TYR A 357 -20.31 -10.35 -30.13
C TYR A 357 -20.04 -9.11 -30.98
N TRP A 358 -18.92 -8.45 -30.73
CA TRP A 358 -18.49 -7.26 -31.46
C TRP A 358 -16.97 -7.12 -31.45
N GLN A 359 -16.43 -6.55 -32.53
CA GLN A 359 -15.03 -6.22 -32.63
C GLN A 359 -14.88 -4.87 -33.32
N HIS A 360 -14.00 -4.03 -32.79
CA HIS A 360 -13.73 -2.71 -33.35
C HIS A 360 -13.17 -2.83 -34.79
N PRO A 361 -13.60 -1.98 -35.75
CA PRO A 361 -13.16 -2.05 -37.15
C PRO A 361 -11.75 -1.50 -37.40
N GLY A 362 -11.04 -1.09 -36.35
CA GLY A 362 -9.70 -0.49 -36.42
C GLY A 362 -8.59 -1.42 -36.92
N ARG A 363 -7.37 -0.90 -36.89
CA ARG A 363 -6.16 -1.55 -37.42
C ARG A 363 -5.88 -2.93 -36.79
N ARG A 364 -5.28 -3.79 -37.62
CA ARG A 364 -4.87 -5.16 -37.28
C ARG A 364 -3.48 -5.51 -37.79
N ASP A 365 -2.79 -4.59 -38.45
CA ASP A 365 -1.43 -4.80 -38.94
C ASP A 365 -0.40 -4.62 -37.81
N GLY A 366 0.83 -5.09 -37.99
CA GLY A 366 1.86 -5.02 -36.94
C GLY A 366 1.39 -5.59 -35.61
N ALA A 367 1.66 -4.89 -34.50
CA ALA A 367 1.22 -5.25 -33.15
C ALA A 367 -0.17 -4.67 -32.78
N PHE A 368 -0.92 -4.10 -33.73
CA PHE A 368 -2.28 -3.61 -33.47
C PHE A 368 -3.26 -4.78 -33.29
N PHE A 369 -4.11 -4.68 -32.25
CA PHE A 369 -5.19 -5.61 -31.95
C PHE A 369 -6.45 -4.83 -31.56
N PRO A 370 -7.58 -5.01 -32.26
CA PRO A 370 -8.80 -4.22 -32.02
C PRO A 370 -9.52 -4.66 -30.73
N PRO A 371 -10.14 -3.73 -29.98
CA PRO A 371 -11.06 -4.07 -28.90
C PRO A 371 -12.10 -5.11 -29.32
N THR A 372 -12.24 -6.17 -28.52
CA THR A 372 -13.06 -7.34 -28.84
C THR A 372 -13.93 -7.73 -27.66
N LEU A 373 -15.25 -7.77 -27.87
CA LEU A 373 -16.21 -8.26 -26.90
C LEU A 373 -16.63 -9.68 -27.29
N LEU A 374 -16.35 -10.63 -26.41
CA LEU A 374 -16.77 -12.02 -26.54
C LEU A 374 -18.03 -12.27 -25.70
N LEU A 375 -18.85 -13.22 -26.11
CA LEU A 375 -20.01 -13.68 -25.36
C LEU A 375 -19.97 -15.21 -25.29
N ALA A 376 -20.05 -15.76 -24.09
CA ALA A 376 -20.26 -17.18 -23.85
C ALA A 376 -21.64 -17.38 -23.23
N GLU A 377 -22.59 -17.90 -24.01
CA GLU A 377 -23.98 -18.11 -23.56
C GLU A 377 -24.08 -19.27 -22.55
N ASP A 378 -23.27 -20.31 -22.73
CA ASP A 378 -22.99 -21.32 -21.71
C ASP A 378 -21.67 -20.98 -20.99
N PRO A 379 -21.73 -20.52 -19.72
CA PRO A 379 -20.55 -20.03 -19.03
C PRO A 379 -19.71 -21.13 -18.38
N TRP A 380 -20.07 -22.41 -18.46
CA TRP A 380 -19.50 -23.44 -17.57
C TRP A 380 -18.25 -24.15 -18.08
N ALA A 381 -17.84 -23.92 -19.33
CA ALA A 381 -16.63 -24.55 -19.86
C ALA A 381 -15.38 -24.03 -19.13
N GLU A 382 -14.59 -24.94 -18.56
CA GLU A 382 -13.42 -24.63 -17.73
C GLU A 382 -12.42 -23.69 -18.42
N THR A 383 -12.16 -23.89 -19.71
CA THR A 383 -11.24 -23.06 -20.53
C THR A 383 -11.61 -21.58 -20.50
N LEU A 384 -12.90 -21.23 -20.45
CA LEU A 384 -13.39 -19.83 -20.38
C LEU A 384 -12.95 -19.13 -19.09
N HIS A 385 -12.57 -19.89 -18.08
CA HIS A 385 -12.09 -19.40 -16.80
C HIS A 385 -10.61 -19.74 -16.56
N GLN A 386 -9.91 -20.18 -17.60
CA GLN A 386 -8.48 -20.48 -17.54
C GLN A 386 -7.62 -19.69 -18.50
N VAL A 387 -8.17 -19.18 -19.58
CA VAL A 387 -7.43 -18.46 -20.61
C VAL A 387 -7.61 -16.95 -20.43
N GLU A 388 -6.50 -16.24 -20.20
CA GLU A 388 -6.49 -14.78 -20.20
C GLU A 388 -5.99 -14.22 -21.55
N PRO A 389 -6.83 -13.49 -22.30
CA PRO A 389 -6.36 -12.66 -23.40
C PRO A 389 -5.81 -11.33 -22.83
N PHE A 390 -4.49 -11.25 -22.64
CA PHE A 390 -3.81 -10.05 -22.10
C PHE A 390 -3.72 -8.91 -23.14
N GLY A 391 -4.87 -8.35 -23.47
CA GLY A 391 -5.09 -7.31 -24.48
C GLY A 391 -6.49 -6.70 -24.32
N PRO A 392 -7.05 -6.04 -25.35
CA PRO A 392 -8.30 -5.31 -25.24
C PRO A 392 -9.50 -6.27 -25.47
N VAL A 393 -9.59 -7.33 -24.67
CA VAL A 393 -10.61 -8.38 -24.78
C VAL A 393 -11.33 -8.60 -23.45
N ALA A 394 -12.67 -8.66 -23.49
CA ALA A 394 -13.50 -9.08 -22.37
C ALA A 394 -14.56 -10.09 -22.82
N THR A 395 -14.82 -11.10 -21.99
CA THR A 395 -15.87 -12.12 -22.23
C THR A 395 -17.05 -11.90 -21.30
N PHE A 396 -18.25 -11.85 -21.86
CA PHE A 396 -19.51 -11.67 -21.16
C PHE A 396 -20.17 -13.03 -20.90
N PHE A 397 -20.71 -13.18 -19.69
CA PHE A 397 -21.32 -14.40 -19.19
C PHE A 397 -22.67 -14.07 -18.55
N PRO A 398 -23.79 -14.62 -19.05
CA PRO A 398 -25.07 -14.48 -18.39
C PRO A 398 -25.14 -15.33 -17.12
N TYR A 399 -25.87 -14.86 -16.10
CA TYR A 399 -26.23 -15.64 -14.91
C TYR A 399 -27.71 -15.44 -14.55
N ARG A 400 -28.28 -16.38 -13.80
CA ARG A 400 -29.69 -16.40 -13.38
C ARG A 400 -29.93 -15.74 -12.02
N ASP A 401 -29.05 -16.00 -11.06
CA ASP A 401 -29.12 -15.43 -9.72
C ASP A 401 -27.72 -15.10 -9.16
N ARG A 402 -27.68 -14.33 -8.06
CA ARG A 402 -26.43 -13.94 -7.39
C ARG A 402 -25.56 -15.11 -6.91
N GLU A 403 -26.15 -16.27 -6.60
CA GLU A 403 -25.39 -17.46 -6.17
C GLU A 403 -24.64 -18.07 -7.37
N GLU A 404 -25.28 -18.12 -8.53
CA GLU A 404 -24.64 -18.50 -9.79
C GLU A 404 -23.55 -17.51 -10.19
N ALA A 405 -23.80 -16.20 -10.09
CA ALA A 405 -22.79 -15.18 -10.35
C ALA A 405 -21.55 -15.35 -9.43
N LEU A 406 -21.77 -15.60 -8.14
CA LEU A 406 -20.69 -15.84 -7.19
C LEU A 406 -19.88 -17.09 -7.55
N ARG A 407 -20.56 -18.19 -7.93
CA ARG A 407 -19.87 -19.41 -8.39
C ARG A 407 -19.03 -19.16 -9.64
N LEU A 408 -19.59 -18.47 -10.64
CA LEU A 408 -18.86 -18.11 -11.87
C LEU A 408 -17.67 -17.20 -11.58
N ALA A 409 -17.82 -16.21 -10.70
CA ALA A 409 -16.73 -15.33 -10.29
C ALA A 409 -15.55 -16.12 -9.69
N ARG A 410 -15.83 -17.11 -8.84
CA ARG A 410 -14.83 -18.00 -8.22
C ARG A 410 -14.06 -18.87 -9.21
N LEU A 411 -14.66 -19.21 -10.36
CA LEU A 411 -13.97 -20.02 -11.38
C LEU A 411 -12.71 -19.33 -11.96
N GLY A 412 -12.53 -18.03 -11.74
CA GLY A 412 -11.27 -17.33 -12.07
C GLY A 412 -10.06 -17.84 -11.28
N GLY A 413 -10.31 -18.53 -10.15
CA GLY A 413 -9.27 -19.18 -9.35
C GLY A 413 -8.39 -18.20 -8.57
N GLY A 414 -8.96 -17.09 -8.11
CA GLY A 414 -8.24 -15.99 -7.47
C GLY A 414 -7.95 -14.82 -8.42
N MET A 415 -8.26 -13.61 -7.98
CA MET A 415 -8.24 -12.39 -8.77
C MET A 415 -7.44 -11.28 -8.07
N LEU A 416 -6.79 -10.42 -8.86
CA LEU A 416 -6.21 -9.16 -8.38
C LEU A 416 -7.33 -8.16 -8.05
N ALA A 417 -8.30 -8.02 -8.97
CA ALA A 417 -9.37 -7.06 -8.84
C ALA A 417 -10.73 -7.63 -9.26
N ALA A 418 -11.80 -7.11 -8.67
CA ALA A 418 -13.16 -7.34 -9.10
C ALA A 418 -13.97 -6.05 -8.95
N THR A 419 -14.93 -5.81 -9.84
CA THR A 419 -15.93 -4.76 -9.68
C THR A 419 -17.32 -5.37 -9.48
N LEU A 420 -18.07 -4.84 -8.52
CA LEU A 420 -19.50 -5.10 -8.34
C LEU A 420 -20.26 -3.79 -8.58
N ALA A 421 -21.11 -3.74 -9.59
CA ALA A 421 -21.96 -2.60 -9.87
C ALA A 421 -23.37 -2.82 -9.29
N THR A 422 -23.66 -2.23 -8.13
CA THR A 422 -24.98 -2.29 -7.49
C THR A 422 -25.16 -1.12 -6.51
N PRO A 423 -26.36 -0.52 -6.43
CA PRO A 423 -26.66 0.46 -5.40
C PRO A 423 -27.08 -0.21 -4.07
N ASP A 424 -27.29 -1.54 -4.05
CA ASP A 424 -27.85 -2.26 -2.90
C ASP A 424 -26.75 -2.73 -1.91
N PRO A 425 -26.80 -2.28 -0.64
CA PRO A 425 -25.80 -2.66 0.35
C PRO A 425 -25.84 -4.13 0.78
N GLU A 426 -27.00 -4.79 0.77
CA GLU A 426 -27.13 -6.20 1.17
C GLU A 426 -26.57 -7.14 0.08
N GLU A 427 -26.80 -6.82 -1.19
CA GLU A 427 -26.14 -7.45 -2.32
C GLU A 427 -24.62 -7.23 -2.26
N SER A 428 -24.18 -6.00 -1.97
CA SER A 428 -22.76 -5.70 -1.78
C SER A 428 -22.14 -6.55 -0.66
N ARG A 429 -22.84 -6.71 0.46
CA ARG A 429 -22.40 -7.55 1.59
C ARG A 429 -22.32 -9.01 1.21
N PHE A 430 -23.29 -9.53 0.46
CA PHE A 430 -23.28 -10.91 -0.03
C PHE A 430 -22.01 -11.21 -0.84
N TYR A 431 -21.70 -10.38 -1.84
CA TYR A 431 -20.51 -10.57 -2.66
C TYR A 431 -19.21 -10.30 -1.90
N LEU A 432 -19.18 -9.32 -0.98
CA LEU A 432 -18.01 -9.08 -0.14
C LEU A 432 -17.63 -10.34 0.66
N LEU A 433 -18.61 -10.95 1.34
CA LEU A 433 -18.37 -12.19 2.08
C LEU A 433 -17.98 -13.33 1.14
N GLY A 434 -18.69 -13.47 0.02
CA GLY A 434 -18.46 -14.53 -0.96
C GLY A 434 -17.11 -14.46 -1.67
N LEU A 435 -16.58 -13.26 -1.93
CA LEU A 435 -15.37 -13.03 -2.73
C LEU A 435 -14.13 -12.66 -1.89
N SER A 436 -14.26 -12.43 -0.59
CA SER A 436 -13.13 -12.03 0.28
C SER A 436 -11.90 -12.94 0.22
N GLY A 437 -12.08 -14.25 0.00
CA GLY A 437 -10.99 -15.20 -0.20
C GLY A 437 -10.53 -15.38 -1.65
N GLU A 438 -11.11 -14.61 -2.58
CA GLU A 438 -11.00 -14.80 -4.03
C GLU A 438 -10.45 -13.56 -4.75
N VAL A 439 -10.44 -12.39 -4.09
CA VAL A 439 -10.00 -11.13 -4.70
C VAL A 439 -9.20 -10.30 -3.71
N GLY A 440 -8.07 -9.72 -4.13
CA GLY A 440 -7.34 -8.79 -3.27
C GLY A 440 -7.94 -7.39 -3.21
N ARG A 441 -8.67 -6.96 -4.25
CA ARG A 441 -9.39 -5.68 -4.25
C ARG A 441 -10.78 -5.78 -4.88
N LEU A 442 -11.81 -5.57 -4.06
CA LEU A 442 -13.21 -5.45 -4.50
C LEU A 442 -13.62 -3.98 -4.62
N HIS A 443 -13.94 -3.55 -5.84
CA HIS A 443 -14.44 -2.20 -6.16
C HIS A 443 -15.97 -2.23 -6.29
N VAL A 444 -16.69 -1.67 -5.32
CA VAL A 444 -18.15 -1.50 -5.41
C VAL A 444 -18.47 -0.20 -6.12
N LEU A 445 -19.14 -0.27 -7.27
CA LEU A 445 -19.45 0.86 -8.14
C LEU A 445 -20.96 1.14 -8.13
N ASN A 446 -21.35 2.39 -7.88
CA ASN A 446 -22.73 2.82 -8.00
C ASN A 446 -22.86 4.32 -8.27
N ARG A 447 -24.10 4.78 -8.46
CA ARG A 447 -24.42 6.19 -8.67
C ARG A 447 -23.83 7.17 -7.64
N PHE A 448 -23.68 6.74 -6.39
CA PHE A 448 -23.22 7.61 -5.30
C PHE A 448 -21.71 7.84 -5.34
N ASN A 449 -20.91 6.88 -5.81
CA ASN A 449 -19.44 6.96 -5.74
C ASN A 449 -18.75 7.13 -7.10
N ALA A 450 -19.43 6.83 -8.21
CA ALA A 450 -18.78 6.78 -9.51
C ALA A 450 -18.22 8.12 -10.02
N HIS A 451 -18.68 9.27 -9.50
CA HIS A 451 -18.14 10.58 -9.85
C HIS A 451 -16.74 10.85 -9.27
N SER A 452 -16.35 10.11 -8.22
CA SER A 452 -15.06 10.25 -7.53
C SER A 452 -14.28 8.93 -7.47
N SER A 453 -14.79 7.87 -8.11
CA SER A 453 -14.09 6.59 -8.21
C SER A 453 -12.78 6.75 -8.97
N THR A 454 -11.74 6.09 -8.49
CA THR A 454 -10.43 6.00 -9.15
C THR A 454 -10.41 4.95 -10.28
N GLY A 455 -11.53 4.24 -10.46
CA GLY A 455 -11.69 3.17 -11.45
C GLY A 455 -11.24 1.81 -10.96
N HIS A 456 -11.57 0.80 -11.77
CA HIS A 456 -11.24 -0.59 -11.56
C HIS A 456 -9.74 -0.82 -11.66
N GLY A 457 -9.06 -0.34 -12.68
CA GLY A 457 -7.68 -0.74 -12.94
C GLY A 457 -6.59 0.08 -12.26
N SER A 458 -6.93 1.07 -11.43
CA SER A 458 -5.94 1.97 -10.81
C SER A 458 -5.55 1.48 -9.40
N PRO A 459 -4.49 0.67 -9.23
CA PRO A 459 -4.00 0.29 -7.91
C PRO A 459 -3.49 1.52 -7.16
N LEU A 460 -4.17 1.86 -6.06
CA LEU A 460 -3.78 3.00 -5.23
C LEU A 460 -2.66 2.59 -4.27
N PRO A 461 -1.60 3.40 -4.06
CA PRO A 461 -0.46 3.00 -3.23
C PRO A 461 -0.79 2.67 -1.77
N ARG A 462 -1.94 3.14 -1.28
CA ARG A 462 -2.44 2.87 0.09
C ARG A 462 -3.38 1.67 0.19
N LEU A 463 -3.80 1.10 -0.94
CA LEU A 463 -4.66 -0.07 -1.00
C LEU A 463 -3.83 -1.27 -1.45
N LEU A 464 -4.23 -2.46 -1.01
CA LEU A 464 -3.58 -3.70 -1.40
C LEU A 464 -3.63 -3.88 -2.93
N HIS A 465 -2.49 -4.21 -3.53
CA HIS A 465 -2.37 -4.69 -4.89
C HIS A 465 -1.77 -6.09 -4.86
N GLY A 466 -2.58 -7.10 -5.19
CA GLY A 466 -2.25 -8.50 -4.96
C GLY A 466 -3.52 -9.34 -4.96
N GLY A 467 -3.40 -10.65 -4.89
CA GLY A 467 -4.56 -11.53 -4.94
C GLY A 467 -4.21 -13.01 -4.74
N PRO A 468 -5.15 -13.83 -4.25
CA PRO A 468 -4.91 -15.24 -3.99
C PRO A 468 -4.81 -16.06 -5.28
N GLY A 469 -4.40 -17.33 -5.15
CA GLY A 469 -4.50 -18.32 -6.22
C GLY A 469 -3.76 -17.93 -7.50
N ARG A 470 -4.49 -17.84 -8.61
CA ARG A 470 -3.97 -17.50 -9.95
C ARG A 470 -3.27 -16.15 -9.96
N ALA A 471 -3.74 -15.17 -9.20
CA ALA A 471 -3.13 -13.85 -9.11
C ALA A 471 -1.75 -13.84 -8.42
N GLY A 472 -1.31 -14.98 -7.86
CA GLY A 472 0.07 -15.22 -7.44
C GLY A 472 0.26 -15.42 -5.94
N GLY A 473 -0.72 -14.97 -5.14
CA GLY A 473 -0.70 -15.01 -3.67
C GLY A 473 0.18 -13.94 -3.02
N GLY A 474 0.80 -13.07 -3.82
CA GLY A 474 1.60 -11.95 -3.35
C GLY A 474 0.76 -10.75 -2.92
N GLU A 475 1.39 -9.87 -2.17
CA GLU A 475 0.82 -8.62 -1.69
C GLU A 475 1.82 -7.48 -1.85
N GLU A 476 1.42 -6.47 -2.60
CA GLU A 476 2.16 -5.25 -2.89
C GLU A 476 1.31 -4.03 -2.51
N LEU A 477 1.94 -2.85 -2.42
CA LEU A 477 1.30 -1.62 -1.97
C LEU A 477 0.64 -1.75 -0.57
N GLY A 478 -0.62 -1.34 -0.40
CA GLY A 478 -1.28 -1.38 0.92
C GLY A 478 -0.66 -0.44 1.96
N GLY A 479 0.03 0.62 1.51
CA GLY A 479 0.71 1.57 2.39
C GLY A 479 1.77 0.91 3.25
N LEU A 480 1.63 0.99 4.58
CA LEU A 480 2.60 0.41 5.51
C LEU A 480 2.61 -1.13 5.48
N LEU A 481 1.57 -1.79 4.95
CA LEU A 481 1.56 -3.25 4.82
C LEU A 481 2.77 -3.73 3.98
N SER A 482 3.04 -3.10 2.83
CA SER A 482 4.21 -3.47 2.01
C SER A 482 5.54 -3.14 2.68
N VAL A 483 5.67 -2.00 3.39
CA VAL A 483 6.90 -1.67 4.15
C VAL A 483 7.19 -2.77 5.17
N LYS A 484 6.19 -3.21 5.92
CA LYS A 484 6.32 -4.25 6.94
C LYS A 484 6.78 -5.60 6.35
N ARG A 485 6.38 -5.94 5.12
CA ARG A 485 6.80 -7.19 4.44
C ARG A 485 8.29 -7.21 4.06
N HIS A 486 8.92 -6.04 3.94
CA HIS A 486 10.38 -5.92 3.73
C HIS A 486 11.18 -5.97 5.04
N LEU A 487 10.53 -5.90 6.20
CA LEU A 487 11.14 -5.98 7.51
C LEU A 487 11.05 -7.41 8.08
N ALA A 488 11.94 -7.74 9.01
CA ALA A 488 11.92 -9.00 9.74
C ALA A 488 11.16 -8.85 11.05
N ARG A 489 10.11 -9.66 11.24
CA ARG A 489 9.35 -9.72 12.49
C ARG A 489 10.08 -10.59 13.51
N LEU A 490 10.22 -10.08 14.74
CA LEU A 490 10.76 -10.84 15.86
C LEU A 490 10.01 -10.52 17.17
N ALA A 491 10.01 -11.46 18.11
CA ALA A 491 9.52 -11.27 19.46
C ALA A 491 10.70 -10.95 20.38
N LEU A 492 10.74 -9.74 20.91
CA LEU A 492 11.73 -9.32 21.91
C LEU A 492 11.14 -9.54 23.30
N GLN A 493 11.91 -10.19 24.17
CA GLN A 493 11.55 -10.39 25.56
C GLN A 493 12.66 -9.84 26.44
N ALA A 494 12.31 -8.98 27.38
CA ALA A 494 13.26 -8.40 28.32
C ALA A 494 12.54 -7.80 29.54
N ASP A 495 13.32 -7.25 30.47
CA ASP A 495 12.79 -6.36 31.50
C ASP A 495 12.28 -5.04 30.88
N PRO A 496 11.40 -4.31 31.58
CA PRO A 496 10.79 -3.08 31.07
C PRO A 496 11.81 -2.01 30.66
N HIS A 497 12.90 -1.84 31.41
CA HIS A 497 13.89 -0.80 31.12
C HIS A 497 14.65 -1.12 29.84
N THR A 498 15.03 -2.39 29.64
CA THR A 498 15.68 -2.83 28.40
C THR A 498 14.74 -2.71 27.21
N LEU A 499 13.46 -3.12 27.34
CA LEU A 499 12.47 -2.94 26.27
C LEU A 499 12.32 -1.47 25.88
N GLN A 500 12.21 -0.58 26.87
CA GLN A 500 12.09 0.85 26.64
C GLN A 500 13.32 1.43 25.92
N ALA A 501 14.52 1.04 26.35
CA ALA A 501 15.76 1.49 25.73
C ALA A 501 15.91 1.02 24.28
N LEU A 502 15.49 -0.21 23.96
CA LEU A 502 15.61 -0.80 22.63
C LEU A 502 14.52 -0.33 21.65
N THR A 503 13.30 -0.08 22.15
CA THR A 503 12.16 0.28 21.30
C THR A 503 11.92 1.78 21.20
N GLY A 504 12.46 2.57 22.12
CA GLY A 504 12.16 4.00 22.21
C GLY A 504 10.70 4.28 22.64
N GLU A 505 10.02 3.30 23.23
CA GLU A 505 8.65 3.41 23.70
C GLU A 505 8.52 2.89 25.13
N TYR A 506 7.65 3.54 25.91
CA TYR A 506 7.44 3.23 27.31
C TYR A 506 6.93 1.81 27.51
N ALA A 507 7.58 1.07 28.41
CA ALA A 507 7.11 -0.19 28.94
C ALA A 507 6.73 0.00 30.41
N LYS A 508 5.54 -0.48 30.82
CA LYS A 508 5.06 -0.38 32.20
C LYS A 508 6.08 -1.03 33.15
N GLY A 509 6.45 -0.38 34.25
CA GLY A 509 7.55 -0.83 35.12
C GLY A 509 8.92 -0.21 34.81
N ALA A 510 9.05 0.57 33.71
CA ALA A 510 10.27 1.30 33.35
C ALA A 510 10.24 2.79 33.74
N GLU A 511 9.31 3.18 34.62
CA GLU A 511 9.06 4.58 34.97
C GLU A 511 10.30 5.24 35.60
N LYS A 512 10.56 6.49 35.20
CA LYS A 512 11.57 7.37 35.77
C LYS A 512 10.89 8.62 36.35
N PRO A 513 11.01 8.91 37.66
CA PRO A 513 10.39 10.10 38.22
C PRO A 513 10.86 11.39 37.55
N ALA A 514 9.93 12.25 37.14
CA ALA A 514 10.23 13.55 36.58
C ALA A 514 10.78 14.51 37.65
N GLN A 515 11.94 15.11 37.40
CA GLN A 515 12.51 16.12 38.32
C GLN A 515 11.89 17.52 38.12
N VAL A 516 11.48 17.80 36.89
CA VAL A 516 10.78 19.03 36.47
C VAL A 516 9.52 18.60 35.75
N HIS A 517 8.44 19.38 35.88
CA HIS A 517 7.19 19.10 35.19
C HIS A 517 7.43 18.87 33.68
N PRO A 518 7.10 17.69 33.13
CA PRO A 518 7.46 17.34 31.75
C PRO A 518 6.94 18.32 30.70
N PHE A 519 5.76 18.94 30.88
CA PHE A 519 5.25 19.97 29.94
C PHE A 519 6.09 21.26 29.86
N ARG A 520 7.06 21.46 30.76
CA ARG A 520 8.02 22.58 30.71
C ARG A 520 9.24 22.28 29.84
N LYS A 521 9.39 21.05 29.38
CA LYS A 521 10.54 20.58 28.62
C LYS A 521 10.29 20.66 27.12
N TYR A 522 11.31 21.04 26.36
CA TYR A 522 11.28 20.93 24.92
C TYR A 522 11.33 19.47 24.47
N TYR A 523 10.96 19.21 23.22
CA TYR A 523 10.91 17.88 22.64
C TYR A 523 12.20 17.07 22.88
N GLU A 524 13.37 17.68 22.70
CA GLU A 524 14.69 17.03 22.88
C GLU A 524 14.99 16.65 24.34
N GLU A 525 14.41 17.34 25.31
CA GLU A 525 14.67 17.13 26.75
C GLU A 525 13.76 16.08 27.39
N LEU A 526 12.70 15.68 26.69
CA LEU A 526 11.77 14.65 27.13
C LEU A 526 12.38 13.27 26.90
N GLU A 527 12.48 12.51 28.00
CA GLU A 527 12.89 11.11 27.98
C GLU A 527 11.67 10.19 28.05
N VAL A 528 11.66 9.16 27.22
CA VAL A 528 10.65 8.11 27.29
C VAL A 528 10.69 7.44 28.67
N GLY A 529 9.52 7.20 29.26
CA GLY A 529 9.37 6.70 30.62
C GLY A 529 9.48 7.77 31.71
N GLU A 530 9.77 9.03 31.38
CA GLU A 530 9.70 10.12 32.36
C GLU A 530 8.25 10.31 32.84
N THR A 531 8.04 10.23 34.16
CA THR A 531 6.73 10.13 34.79
C THR A 531 6.51 11.22 35.84
N LEU A 532 5.44 11.99 35.66
CA LEU A 532 4.89 12.90 36.66
C LEU A 532 3.76 12.23 37.43
N TRP A 533 3.87 12.23 38.75
CA TRP A 533 2.73 12.02 39.66
C TRP A 533 2.16 13.37 40.06
N THR A 534 0.87 13.57 39.83
CA THR A 534 0.21 14.83 40.20
C THR A 534 -0.07 14.89 41.70
N HIS A 535 -0.47 16.08 42.17
CA HIS A 535 -1.20 16.19 43.42
C HIS A 535 -2.59 15.52 43.29
N ARG A 536 -3.29 15.39 44.41
CA ARG A 536 -4.56 14.66 44.51
C ARG A 536 -5.76 15.60 44.48
N ARG A 537 -6.89 15.14 43.94
CA ARG A 537 -8.19 15.83 43.98
C ARG A 537 -9.29 14.88 44.40
N THR A 538 -9.98 15.20 45.49
CA THR A 538 -11.15 14.45 45.97
C THR A 538 -12.40 14.88 45.19
N VAL A 539 -13.14 13.90 44.69
CA VAL A 539 -14.39 14.11 43.95
C VAL A 539 -15.53 14.26 44.94
N THR A 540 -16.32 15.31 44.77
CA THR A 540 -17.46 15.62 45.64
C THR A 540 -18.78 15.55 44.88
N GLU A 541 -19.90 15.51 45.60
CA GLU A 541 -21.23 15.64 44.97
C GLU A 541 -21.36 16.97 44.19
N ALA A 542 -20.75 18.03 44.70
CA ALA A 542 -20.74 19.34 44.04
C ALA A 542 -20.01 19.29 42.69
N ASP A 543 -18.90 18.56 42.59
CA ASP A 543 -18.20 18.36 41.31
C ASP A 543 -19.11 17.69 40.27
N ILE A 544 -19.82 16.62 40.68
CA ILE A 544 -20.75 15.88 39.82
C ILE A 544 -21.89 16.79 39.37
N ALA A 545 -22.49 17.53 40.30
CA ALA A 545 -23.57 18.45 40.00
C ALA A 545 -23.10 19.59 39.08
N LEU A 546 -21.98 20.23 39.37
CA LEU A 546 -21.44 21.32 38.55
C LEU A 546 -21.08 20.85 37.14
N PHE A 547 -20.42 19.68 37.04
CA PHE A 547 -20.09 19.13 35.73
C PHE A 547 -21.35 18.76 34.94
N ALA A 548 -22.35 18.14 35.57
CA ALA A 548 -23.62 17.85 34.91
C ALA A 548 -24.28 19.12 34.33
N HIS A 549 -24.32 20.21 35.09
CA HIS A 549 -24.90 21.47 34.61
C HIS A 549 -24.03 22.16 33.55
N LEU A 550 -22.70 22.08 33.66
CA LEU A 550 -21.78 22.69 32.72
C LEU A 550 -21.73 21.95 31.38
N SER A 551 -21.61 20.62 31.42
CA SER A 551 -21.56 19.76 30.23
C SER A 551 -22.94 19.42 29.68
N TRP A 552 -23.99 19.72 30.43
CA TRP A 552 -25.38 19.31 30.19
C TRP A 552 -25.62 17.79 30.24
N ASP A 553 -24.69 17.04 30.84
CA ASP A 553 -24.81 15.60 31.00
C ASP A 553 -25.52 15.26 32.32
N HIS A 554 -26.85 15.19 32.26
CA HIS A 554 -27.71 14.79 33.37
C HIS A 554 -28.06 13.29 33.33
N PHE A 555 -27.12 12.45 32.88
CA PHE A 555 -27.32 11.00 32.88
C PHE A 555 -27.61 10.47 34.30
N TYR A 556 -28.60 9.57 34.41
CA TYR A 556 -29.20 9.17 35.69
C TYR A 556 -28.17 8.61 36.69
N ALA A 557 -27.12 7.93 36.22
CA ALA A 557 -26.09 7.37 37.08
C ALA A 557 -25.25 8.44 37.81
N HIS A 558 -25.34 9.70 37.40
CA HIS A 558 -24.64 10.83 38.00
C HIS A 558 -25.57 11.73 38.82
N THR A 559 -26.84 11.88 38.42
CA THR A 559 -27.73 12.92 38.96
C THR A 559 -28.97 12.41 39.68
N ASP A 560 -29.39 11.16 39.46
CA ASP A 560 -30.60 10.59 40.08
C ASP A 560 -30.23 9.49 41.09
N GLU A 561 -30.42 9.79 42.37
CA GLU A 561 -30.10 8.88 43.46
C GLU A 561 -30.93 7.57 43.41
N ILE A 562 -32.22 7.67 43.08
CA ILE A 562 -33.14 6.52 43.09
C ILE A 562 -32.82 5.59 41.92
N ALA A 563 -32.54 6.15 40.75
CA ALA A 563 -32.17 5.37 39.58
C ALA A 563 -30.77 4.76 39.72
N ALA A 564 -29.80 5.50 40.25
CA ALA A 564 -28.43 5.02 40.41
C ALA A 564 -28.32 3.84 41.40
N GLN A 565 -29.14 3.80 42.46
CA GLN A 565 -29.21 2.65 43.37
C GLN A 565 -29.63 1.35 42.70
N LYS A 566 -30.43 1.44 41.62
CA LYS A 566 -30.87 0.28 40.82
C LYS A 566 -29.91 -0.05 39.67
N SER A 567 -28.88 0.76 39.47
CA SER A 567 -27.89 0.56 38.41
C SER A 567 -26.81 -0.44 38.84
N LEU A 568 -25.96 -0.84 37.89
CA LEU A 568 -24.78 -1.67 38.15
C LEU A 568 -23.79 -1.05 39.15
N PHE A 569 -23.85 0.27 39.37
CA PHE A 569 -22.97 0.98 40.31
C PHE A 569 -23.51 1.00 41.74
N GLY A 570 -24.81 0.76 41.95
CA GLY A 570 -25.48 0.81 43.26
C GLY A 570 -25.51 2.19 43.95
N LYS A 571 -24.90 3.22 43.37
CA LYS A 571 -24.84 4.60 43.86
C LYS A 571 -24.57 5.56 42.70
N ARG A 572 -24.74 6.87 42.94
CA ARG A 572 -24.26 7.89 41.99
C ARG A 572 -22.75 7.88 41.90
N VAL A 573 -22.25 7.97 40.67
CA VAL A 573 -20.82 8.01 40.33
C VAL A 573 -20.52 9.29 39.57
N ALA A 574 -19.27 9.72 39.53
CA ALA A 574 -18.85 10.86 38.74
C ALA A 574 -18.84 10.55 37.24
N HIS A 575 -19.00 11.59 36.41
CA HIS A 575 -18.88 11.45 34.96
C HIS A 575 -17.47 11.02 34.59
N GLY A 576 -17.34 10.05 33.67
CA GLY A 576 -16.03 9.69 33.13
C GLY A 576 -15.33 10.91 32.49
N TYR A 577 -16.08 11.76 31.79
CA TYR A 577 -15.52 13.00 31.23
C TYR A 577 -15.13 14.03 32.28
N PHE A 578 -15.77 14.02 33.45
CA PHE A 578 -15.29 14.81 34.59
C PHE A 578 -13.94 14.25 35.10
N VAL A 579 -13.82 12.93 35.27
CA VAL A 579 -12.54 12.29 35.68
C VAL A 579 -11.42 12.65 34.69
N LEU A 580 -11.70 12.59 33.39
CA LEU A 580 -10.77 13.01 32.34
C LEU A 580 -10.38 14.49 32.47
N SER A 581 -11.36 15.38 32.62
CA SER A 581 -11.16 16.83 32.73
C SER A 581 -10.39 17.19 34.02
N ALA A 582 -10.71 16.52 35.12
CA ALA A 582 -10.03 16.66 36.39
C ALA A 582 -8.58 16.20 36.29
N ALA A 583 -8.31 15.06 35.65
CA ALA A 583 -6.96 14.58 35.40
C ALA A 583 -6.15 15.59 34.56
N ALA A 584 -6.71 16.11 33.46
CA ALA A 584 -6.06 17.15 32.66
C ALA A 584 -5.75 18.40 33.50
N GLY A 585 -6.69 18.85 34.33
CA GLY A 585 -6.45 19.95 35.28
C GLY A 585 -5.35 19.68 36.31
N LEU A 586 -5.02 18.41 36.58
CA LEU A 586 -3.97 18.01 37.51
C LEU A 586 -2.57 17.97 36.87
N PHE A 587 -2.45 17.53 35.61
CA PHE A 587 -1.15 17.33 34.96
C PHE A 587 -0.79 18.37 33.88
N VAL A 588 -1.70 19.24 33.46
CA VAL A 588 -1.39 20.30 32.49
C VAL A 588 -0.77 21.48 33.23
N ASP A 589 0.43 21.89 32.80
CA ASP A 589 1.06 23.12 33.30
C ASP A 589 0.36 24.35 32.68
N PRO A 590 -0.18 25.29 33.48
CA PRO A 590 -0.94 26.42 32.95
C PRO A 590 -0.09 27.55 32.36
N ALA A 591 1.23 27.57 32.63
CA ALA A 591 2.13 28.60 32.13
C ALA A 591 2.46 28.37 30.64
N PRO A 592 2.70 29.44 29.85
CA PRO A 592 3.23 29.30 28.50
C PRO A 592 4.54 28.49 28.52
N GLY A 593 4.65 27.52 27.62
CA GLY A 593 5.79 26.60 27.59
C GLY A 593 5.93 25.89 26.25
N PRO A 594 6.80 24.86 26.17
CA PRO A 594 7.06 24.14 24.92
C PRO A 594 5.87 23.33 24.39
N VAL A 595 4.89 22.99 25.24
CA VAL A 595 3.65 22.35 24.80
C VAL A 595 2.82 23.35 23.99
N LEU A 596 2.63 23.06 22.70
CA LEU A 596 1.93 23.92 21.75
C LEU A 596 0.43 23.62 21.69
N ALA A 597 0.07 22.34 21.68
CA ALA A 597 -1.33 21.91 21.60
C ALA A 597 -1.52 20.47 22.10
N ASN A 598 -2.48 20.27 22.99
CA ASN A 598 -3.05 18.95 23.28
C ASN A 598 -4.21 18.73 22.30
N TYR A 599 -4.01 17.97 21.24
CA TYR A 599 -4.93 17.95 20.10
C TYR A 599 -5.63 16.60 19.89
N GLY A 600 -5.22 15.55 20.60
CA GLY A 600 -5.77 14.22 20.41
C GLY A 600 -5.71 13.38 21.67
N LEU A 601 -6.62 12.41 21.74
CA LEU A 601 -6.66 11.39 22.76
C LEU A 601 -6.99 10.06 22.09
N GLU A 602 -6.31 8.99 22.50
CA GLU A 602 -6.49 7.65 21.97
C GLU A 602 -6.74 6.64 23.09
N GLY A 603 -7.57 5.63 22.80
CA GLY A 603 -7.71 4.45 23.66
C GLY A 603 -8.31 4.69 25.05
N LEU A 604 -9.11 5.76 25.27
CA LEU A 604 -9.71 6.02 26.58
C LEU A 604 -10.62 4.89 27.04
N ARG A 605 -10.31 4.39 28.24
CA ARG A 605 -11.13 3.42 28.96
C ARG A 605 -11.37 3.91 30.39
N PHE A 606 -12.60 3.74 30.86
CA PHE A 606 -12.96 3.86 32.27
C PHE A 606 -13.10 2.44 32.82
N THR A 607 -12.24 2.08 33.76
CA THR A 607 -12.11 0.72 34.26
C THR A 607 -12.89 0.53 35.55
N GLU A 608 -12.82 1.49 36.46
CA GLU A 608 -13.51 1.48 37.74
C GLU A 608 -14.33 2.76 37.94
N PRO A 609 -15.52 2.68 38.54
CA PRO A 609 -16.33 3.86 38.81
C PRO A 609 -15.71 4.72 39.92
N VAL A 610 -15.83 6.04 39.77
CA VAL A 610 -15.40 7.01 40.77
C VAL A 610 -16.62 7.52 41.53
N GLY A 611 -16.72 7.21 42.81
CA GLY A 611 -17.79 7.65 43.69
C GLY A 611 -17.54 9.02 44.32
N ILE A 612 -18.58 9.55 44.96
CA ILE A 612 -18.47 10.72 45.86
C ILE A 612 -17.54 10.35 47.03
N GLY A 613 -16.52 11.17 47.27
CA GLY A 613 -15.49 10.97 48.29
C GLY A 613 -14.23 10.27 47.79
N ASP A 614 -14.23 9.70 46.58
CA ASP A 614 -13.03 9.09 46.00
C ASP A 614 -12.01 10.16 45.63
N THR A 615 -10.72 9.84 45.80
CA THR A 615 -9.63 10.76 45.55
C THR A 615 -8.82 10.31 44.34
N LEU A 616 -8.76 11.19 43.33
CA LEU A 616 -8.05 10.96 42.09
C LEU A 616 -6.59 11.44 42.19
N GLN A 617 -5.70 10.67 41.60
CA GLN A 617 -4.34 11.08 41.28
C GLN A 617 -4.03 10.68 39.84
N ALA A 618 -3.43 11.57 39.07
CA ALA A 618 -3.01 11.26 37.70
C ALA A 618 -1.52 10.96 37.65
N ARG A 619 -1.17 10.01 36.78
CA ARG A 619 0.18 9.66 36.39
C ARG A 619 0.32 9.96 34.90
N LEU A 620 1.23 10.87 34.56
CA LEU A 620 1.51 11.28 33.20
C LEU A 620 2.92 10.83 32.83
N THR A 621 3.04 9.88 31.90
CA THR A 621 4.34 9.32 31.47
C THR A 621 4.60 9.58 29.99
N VAL A 622 5.81 9.98 29.61
CA VAL A 622 6.21 10.08 28.19
C VAL A 622 6.17 8.67 27.58
N LYS A 623 5.16 8.38 26.74
CA LYS A 623 4.96 7.06 26.12
C LYS A 623 5.86 6.86 24.91
N ALA A 624 5.83 7.81 23.99
CA ALA A 624 6.59 7.76 22.75
C ALA A 624 6.78 9.17 22.20
N LYS A 625 7.75 9.31 21.29
CA LYS A 625 8.06 10.56 20.62
C LYS A 625 8.08 10.32 19.12
N ARG A 626 7.38 11.16 18.36
CA ARG A 626 7.37 11.13 16.88
C ARG A 626 7.74 12.50 16.32
N PRO A 627 8.79 12.63 15.51
CA PRO A 627 9.15 13.90 14.92
C PRO A 627 8.09 14.28 13.88
N LYS A 628 7.73 15.56 13.83
CA LYS A 628 6.80 16.07 12.83
C LYS A 628 7.54 16.90 11.78
N ASP A 629 8.31 17.87 12.27
CA ASP A 629 9.11 18.78 11.45
C ASP A 629 10.32 19.33 12.26
N GLU A 630 11.01 20.31 11.70
CA GLU A 630 12.17 20.96 12.34
C GLU A 630 11.79 21.83 13.55
N ARG A 631 10.51 22.19 13.69
CA ARG A 631 10.02 23.10 14.74
C ARG A 631 9.28 22.36 15.85
N SER A 632 8.74 21.18 15.57
CA SER A 632 7.85 20.47 16.47
C SER A 632 7.92 18.95 16.31
N GLY A 633 7.54 18.26 17.39
CA GLY A 633 7.29 16.83 17.41
C GLY A 633 5.99 16.51 18.13
N VAL A 634 5.42 15.35 17.84
CA VAL A 634 4.29 14.80 18.58
C VAL A 634 4.85 13.95 19.72
N VAL A 635 4.45 14.25 20.95
CA VAL A 635 4.73 13.45 22.13
C VAL A 635 3.44 12.74 22.53
N GLU A 636 3.52 11.42 22.62
CA GLU A 636 2.45 10.59 23.14
C GLU A 636 2.67 10.41 24.64
N TRP A 637 1.63 10.61 25.44
CA TRP A 637 1.70 10.44 26.89
C TRP A 637 0.79 9.31 27.34
N ALA A 638 1.33 8.36 28.09
CA ALA A 638 0.53 7.36 28.79
C ALA A 638 -0.04 8.01 30.05
N VAL A 639 -1.35 8.24 30.05
CA VAL A 639 -2.06 8.80 31.21
C VAL A 639 -2.79 7.68 31.92
N GLU A 640 -2.54 7.58 33.22
CA GLU A 640 -3.25 6.67 34.11
C GLU A 640 -3.78 7.46 35.30
N VAL A 641 -5.08 7.37 35.55
CA VAL A 641 -5.72 7.98 36.71
C VAL A 641 -6.04 6.87 37.70
N VAL A 642 -5.59 7.04 38.93
CA VAL A 642 -5.80 6.07 40.02
C VAL A 642 -6.61 6.70 41.16
N ASN A 643 -7.31 5.85 41.91
CA ASN A 643 -7.99 6.25 43.15
C ASN A 643 -7.08 6.11 44.39
N GLN A 644 -7.63 6.37 45.57
CA GLN A 644 -6.93 6.23 46.86
C GLN A 644 -6.44 4.79 47.17
N GLU A 645 -7.01 3.78 46.52
CA GLU A 645 -6.64 2.37 46.67
C GLU A 645 -5.56 1.94 45.66
N GLY A 646 -5.11 2.87 44.79
CA GLY A 646 -4.16 2.59 43.71
C GLY A 646 -4.78 1.86 42.52
N GLN A 647 -6.11 1.74 42.46
CA GLN A 647 -6.81 1.14 41.33
C GLN A 647 -6.91 2.14 40.19
N THR A 648 -6.61 1.68 38.98
CA THR A 648 -6.80 2.47 37.76
C THR A 648 -8.28 2.70 37.53
N VAL A 649 -8.71 3.95 37.46
CA VAL A 649 -10.09 4.34 37.15
C VAL A 649 -10.26 4.83 35.71
N ALA A 650 -9.19 5.38 35.12
CA ALA A 650 -9.14 5.76 33.72
C ALA A 650 -7.73 5.62 33.15
N ALA A 651 -7.61 5.15 31.90
CA ALA A 651 -6.35 5.07 31.17
C ALA A 651 -6.53 5.48 29.70
N TYR A 652 -5.57 6.23 29.16
CA TYR A 652 -5.59 6.71 27.77
C TYR A 652 -4.21 7.18 27.31
N THR A 653 -4.05 7.37 26.00
CA THR A 653 -2.88 8.06 25.42
C THR A 653 -3.26 9.48 25.02
N LEU A 654 -2.54 10.48 25.51
CA LEU A 654 -2.70 11.89 25.12
C LEU A 654 -1.69 12.24 24.01
N LEU A 655 -2.15 12.89 22.94
CA LEU A 655 -1.32 13.36 21.84
C LEU A 655 -1.07 14.87 21.97
N THR A 656 0.20 15.23 22.11
CA THR A 656 0.61 16.61 22.33
C THR A 656 1.61 17.04 21.28
N LEU A 657 1.36 18.18 20.63
CA LEU A 657 2.35 18.85 19.81
C LEU A 657 3.29 19.66 20.73
N VAL A 658 4.59 19.36 20.68
CA VAL A 658 5.62 19.98 21.52
C VAL A 658 6.67 20.63 20.63
N ALA A 659 7.06 21.84 20.99
CA ALA A 659 8.11 22.59 20.32
C ALA A 659 9.47 21.90 20.50
N ARG A 660 10.26 21.93 19.43
CA ARG A 660 11.68 21.60 19.48
C ARG A 660 12.46 22.81 19.98
N LYS A 661 13.64 22.59 20.57
CA LYS A 661 14.52 23.69 20.94
C LYS A 661 14.82 24.54 19.69
N PRO A 662 14.77 25.89 19.80
CA PRO A 662 15.34 26.74 18.76
C PRO A 662 16.79 26.32 18.56
N THR A 663 17.15 25.89 17.36
CA THR A 663 18.55 25.77 16.99
C THR A 663 19.12 27.19 16.96
N ASP A 664 20.22 27.41 17.67
CA ASP A 664 20.99 28.65 17.55
C ASP A 664 21.54 28.72 16.11
N ALA A 665 20.73 29.26 15.19
CA ALA A 665 21.24 29.72 13.93
C ALA A 665 22.23 30.83 14.25
N LEU A 666 23.51 30.60 13.95
CA LEU A 666 24.52 31.65 13.88
C LEU A 666 23.90 32.88 13.20
N PRO A 667 24.05 34.09 13.78
CA PRO A 667 23.47 35.28 13.19
C PRO A 667 23.95 35.41 11.75
N SER A 668 23.00 35.58 10.84
CA SER A 668 23.25 35.85 9.43
C SER A 668 24.03 37.16 9.34
N GLY A 669 25.33 37.04 9.05
CA GLY A 669 26.19 38.14 8.63
C GLY A 669 26.16 38.33 7.13
#